data_AF-A0A7V8DRS3-F1
#
_entry.id   AF-A0A7V8DRS3-F1
#
_cell.length_a   1.000
_cell.length_b   1.000
_cell.length_c   1.000
_cell.angle_alpha   90.00
_cell.angle_beta   90.00
_cell.angle_gamma   90.00
#
_symmetry.space_group_name_H-M   'P 1'
#
loop_
_entity.id
_entity.type
_entity.pdbx_description
1 polymer ?
#
loop_
_entity_poly.entity_id
_entity_poly.type
_entity_poly.pdbx_seq_one_letter_code
_entity_poly.pdbx_strand_id
1 'polypeptide(L)'
;MKFSAISILALALISSAPAFAKAPTYSANITRTTHGIPHVTASNWRGIGYGVGYAYAQDNLCMLAEEFVTLAGERSLHFGPEETSIVGFEPLDNLSADIFFRSAMDLSKLRTDMLQTSQASQDLRLGYVFGYNRLLRDIGPNGVPIACRGKAWVRPITLDDMLRLGEKQALLAGSLALAPAVASAFHPEGVPLRASNSHITLPGDTEIGFGSNGWAFGAEHTSNGRGLLVGNPHFPWNGPSRFYQMHITIPGQIDVMGAGLGGSPMPQIGFNKDVAWTHTVTAASHFTLHELKLDPNDSTAYIVDGQSIKMGTKTISVPMPNGAPPVLRTLYTTRFGPMVESAQLGLAWNNERAFAIRDANAGNQRTLDTWLNINRARNVGEIRHAVETSLGIPWVNTIATDRHGNALLADVTAVPNLSAQKIQDCATPLSAQFAGRVTLLDGSRAACDWDIVAETPVAGLKPASEQAVIARRDYVANSNDSYWLTNPNAPYRELSPILGDYGTQRSLRTRSGLTEINRRLTGADGNPNPKIDQDSAKSMQFANKSLAAEMVLDEVLALCQGKEDLAAACDALGKWDRRFHVDSRGAYLFWAFWENAIPIRGKWAVPFDANDPINTPRDLVTTGETGDKILAALRAAVARLASENIGLDARWGEVQIAMRGQERIAIHGADGSLGVLNMQRSVRIPNGLTPVHGSSYIQIISFDENGPIADAILSYSQSTNPASPYYGDQTRNYSNKHWNRLPFTPQAIARATVGRPIRIRE
;
A
#
# COMPACT_ATOMS: atom_id res chain seq x y z
N MET A 1 -93.76 -8.73 36.65
CA MET A 1 -94.04 -9.10 35.24
C MET A 1 -92.76 -8.93 34.43
N LYS A 2 -92.57 -9.83 33.46
CA LYS A 2 -91.47 -9.99 32.46
C LYS A 2 -91.02 -8.64 31.82
N PHE A 3 -89.81 -8.42 31.29
CA PHE A 3 -88.95 -9.21 30.42
C PHE A 3 -87.48 -8.70 30.44
N SER A 4 -86.54 -9.60 30.11
CA SER A 4 -85.12 -9.34 29.83
C SER A 4 -84.88 -8.51 28.57
N ALA A 5 -83.81 -7.71 28.55
CA ALA A 5 -83.09 -7.34 27.33
C ALA A 5 -81.60 -7.11 27.64
N ILE A 6 -80.78 -7.97 27.04
CA ILE A 6 -79.32 -7.89 26.94
C ILE A 6 -78.98 -6.81 25.91
N SER A 7 -77.98 -5.97 26.17
CA SER A 7 -77.30 -5.19 25.12
C SER A 7 -75.82 -5.01 25.45
N ILE A 8 -75.04 -5.29 24.42
CA ILE A 8 -73.63 -5.64 24.41
C ILE A 8 -72.76 -4.39 24.44
N LEU A 9 -71.72 -4.43 25.29
CA LEU A 9 -70.66 -3.42 25.35
C LEU A 9 -69.80 -3.53 24.08
N ALA A 10 -69.86 -2.53 23.19
CA ALA A 10 -68.95 -2.45 22.05
C ALA A 10 -67.59 -1.89 22.52
N LEU A 11 -66.59 -2.77 22.65
CA LEU A 11 -65.19 -2.35 22.77
C LEU A 11 -64.72 -1.81 21.41
N ALA A 12 -64.40 -0.52 21.36
CA ALA A 12 -63.67 0.07 20.24
C ALA A 12 -62.21 -0.41 20.29
N LEU A 13 -61.88 -1.40 19.45
CA LEU A 13 -60.51 -1.80 19.13
C LEU A 13 -59.86 -0.67 18.31
N ILE A 14 -59.05 0.17 18.96
CA ILE A 14 -58.12 1.07 18.28
C ILE A 14 -56.99 0.19 17.73
N SER A 15 -57.03 -0.12 16.44
CA SER A 15 -55.90 -0.73 15.75
C SER A 15 -54.78 0.30 15.64
N SER A 16 -53.75 0.18 16.48
CA SER A 16 -52.47 0.85 16.26
C SER A 16 -51.80 0.24 15.03
N ALA A 17 -51.99 0.86 13.87
CA ALA A 17 -51.18 0.56 12.70
C ALA A 17 -49.70 0.81 13.06
N PRO A 18 -48.78 -0.13 12.79
CA PRO A 18 -47.36 0.14 13.00
C PRO A 18 -46.98 1.32 12.11
N ALA A 19 -46.40 2.37 12.71
CA ALA A 19 -45.80 3.45 11.97
C ALA A 19 -44.70 2.85 11.08
N PHE A 20 -44.96 2.76 9.77
CA PHE A 20 -43.94 2.40 8.80
C PHE A 20 -42.79 3.39 8.96
N ALA A 21 -41.66 2.94 9.49
CA ALA A 21 -40.45 3.73 9.51
C ALA A 21 -40.18 4.18 8.06
N LYS A 22 -40.17 5.49 7.84
CA LYS A 22 -39.88 6.09 6.54
C LYS A 22 -38.56 5.49 6.04
N ALA A 23 -38.54 4.96 4.82
CA ALA A 23 -37.34 4.37 4.25
C ALA A 23 -36.15 5.35 4.43
N PRO A 24 -34.97 4.87 4.85
CA PRO A 24 -33.85 5.75 5.15
C PRO A 24 -33.48 6.53 3.89
N THR A 25 -33.54 7.86 3.97
CA THR A 25 -33.22 8.73 2.84
C THR A 25 -31.71 8.89 2.71
N TYR A 26 -31.14 8.54 1.57
CA TYR A 26 -29.76 8.80 1.20
C TYR A 26 -29.68 10.18 0.54
N SER A 27 -28.67 10.99 0.85
CA SER A 27 -28.47 12.27 0.17
C SER A 27 -27.01 12.70 0.24
N ALA A 28 -26.47 13.14 -0.90
CA ALA A 28 -25.15 13.73 -0.99
C ALA A 28 -25.11 14.83 -2.05
N ASN A 29 -24.26 15.82 -1.84
CA ASN A 29 -23.86 16.80 -2.84
C ASN A 29 -22.42 16.51 -3.25
N ILE A 30 -22.14 16.47 -4.55
CA ILE A 30 -20.82 16.22 -5.12
C ILE A 30 -20.45 17.41 -5.99
N THR A 31 -19.47 18.18 -5.56
CA THR A 31 -18.86 19.27 -6.34
C THR A 31 -17.52 18.79 -6.84
N ARG A 32 -17.22 18.92 -8.13
CA ARG A 32 -15.88 18.58 -8.66
C ARG A 32 -15.07 19.86 -8.82
N THR A 33 -13.77 19.79 -8.56
CA THR A 33 -12.81 20.87 -8.83
C THR A 33 -11.79 20.41 -9.88
N THR A 34 -10.79 21.24 -10.17
CA THR A 34 -9.69 20.92 -11.10
C THR A 34 -9.19 19.47 -10.93
N HIS A 35 -8.95 18.79 -12.05
CA HIS A 35 -8.63 17.36 -12.12
C HIS A 35 -9.75 16.40 -11.71
N GLY A 36 -10.98 16.90 -11.62
CA GLY A 36 -12.15 16.10 -11.31
C GLY A 36 -12.23 15.68 -9.86
N ILE A 37 -11.44 16.26 -8.95
CA ILE A 37 -11.43 15.84 -7.54
C ILE A 37 -12.81 16.09 -6.92
N PRO A 38 -13.51 15.06 -6.38
CA PRO A 38 -14.82 15.23 -5.78
C PRO A 38 -14.73 15.78 -4.35
N HIS A 39 -15.59 16.77 -4.10
CA HIS A 39 -15.91 17.30 -2.78
C HIS A 39 -17.33 16.84 -2.43
N VAL A 40 -17.41 15.82 -1.57
CA VAL A 40 -18.64 15.16 -1.15
C VAL A 40 -19.11 15.75 0.17
N THR A 41 -20.26 16.42 0.16
CA THR A 41 -20.90 16.94 1.37
C THR A 41 -22.19 16.19 1.65
N ALA A 42 -22.39 15.78 2.91
CA ALA A 42 -23.62 15.14 3.37
C ALA A 42 -23.94 15.52 4.82
N SER A 43 -25.15 15.15 5.29
CA SER A 43 -25.58 15.39 6.66
C SER A 43 -25.18 14.29 7.65
N ASN A 44 -24.69 13.15 7.16
CA ASN A 44 -24.32 11.99 7.96
C ASN A 44 -23.34 11.07 7.21
N TRP A 45 -22.77 10.09 7.92
CA TRP A 45 -21.80 9.12 7.41
C TRP A 45 -22.31 8.26 6.27
N ARG A 46 -23.61 7.90 6.31
CA ARG A 46 -24.26 7.14 5.24
C ARG A 46 -24.34 7.93 3.94
N GLY A 47 -24.64 9.23 4.03
CA GLY A 47 -24.61 10.14 2.89
C GLY A 47 -23.20 10.39 2.34
N ILE A 48 -22.17 10.43 3.19
CA ILE A 48 -20.77 10.47 2.71
C ILE A 48 -20.44 9.22 1.90
N GLY A 49 -20.71 8.03 2.45
CA GLY A 49 -20.52 6.78 1.71
C GLY A 49 -21.25 6.82 0.38
N TYR A 50 -22.51 7.25 0.37
CA TYR A 50 -23.34 7.37 -0.83
C TYR A 50 -22.72 8.28 -1.90
N GLY A 51 -22.25 9.46 -1.53
CA GLY A 51 -21.60 10.38 -2.46
C GLY A 51 -20.24 9.89 -2.96
N VAL A 52 -19.42 9.30 -2.08
CA VAL A 52 -18.09 8.78 -2.43
C VAL A 52 -18.21 7.57 -3.36
N GLY A 53 -19.08 6.61 -3.04
CA GLY A 53 -19.32 5.43 -3.89
C GLY A 53 -19.83 5.79 -5.27
N TYR A 54 -20.70 6.80 -5.36
CA TYR A 54 -21.18 7.34 -6.64
C TYR A 54 -20.04 8.00 -7.43
N ALA A 55 -19.30 8.92 -6.81
CA ALA A 55 -18.22 9.66 -7.47
C ALA A 55 -17.08 8.75 -7.93
N TYR A 56 -16.63 7.82 -7.08
CA TYR A 56 -15.58 6.87 -7.41
C TYR A 56 -16.00 6.01 -8.61
N ALA A 57 -17.22 5.49 -8.60
CA ALA A 57 -17.72 4.66 -9.69
C ALA A 57 -17.83 5.46 -11.00
N GLN A 58 -18.11 6.77 -10.98
CA GLN A 58 -18.11 7.59 -12.20
C GLN A 58 -16.75 7.58 -12.90
N ASP A 59 -15.68 7.60 -12.11
CA ASP A 59 -14.32 7.72 -12.64
C ASP A 59 -13.67 6.37 -12.91
N ASN A 60 -14.10 5.32 -12.20
CA ASN A 60 -13.36 4.05 -12.10
C ASN A 60 -14.24 2.78 -12.14
N LEU A 61 -15.44 2.85 -12.75
CA LEU A 61 -16.43 1.76 -12.76
C LEU A 61 -15.86 0.41 -13.16
N CYS A 62 -15.23 0.31 -14.34
CA CYS A 62 -14.80 -0.98 -14.89
C CYS A 62 -13.76 -1.66 -14.00
N MET A 63 -12.77 -0.90 -13.52
CA MET A 63 -11.73 -1.40 -12.64
C MET A 63 -12.30 -1.90 -11.31
N LEU A 64 -13.24 -1.17 -10.71
CA LEU A 64 -13.84 -1.56 -9.44
C LEU A 64 -14.79 -2.76 -9.59
N ALA A 65 -15.58 -2.79 -10.66
CA ALA A 65 -16.47 -3.91 -10.96
C ALA A 65 -15.66 -5.21 -11.16
N GLU A 66 -14.54 -5.14 -11.87
CA GLU A 66 -13.61 -6.27 -12.02
C GLU A 66 -12.97 -6.67 -10.67
N GLU A 67 -12.59 -5.72 -9.82
CA GLU A 67 -12.05 -6.05 -8.50
C GLU A 67 -13.06 -6.83 -7.65
N PHE A 68 -14.35 -6.51 -7.72
CA PHE A 68 -15.37 -7.28 -7.01
C PHE A 68 -15.52 -8.72 -7.55
N VAL A 69 -15.18 -8.98 -8.82
CA VAL A 69 -15.06 -10.35 -9.35
C VAL A 69 -13.88 -11.07 -8.73
N THR A 70 -12.73 -10.41 -8.66
CA THR A 70 -11.52 -10.94 -8.00
C THR A 70 -11.82 -11.35 -6.56
N LEU A 71 -12.41 -10.44 -5.80
CA LEU A 71 -12.67 -10.64 -4.37
C LEU A 71 -13.77 -11.67 -4.10
N ALA A 72 -14.70 -11.87 -5.02
CA ALA A 72 -15.70 -12.94 -4.94
C ALA A 72 -15.13 -14.32 -5.32
N GLY A 73 -13.92 -14.36 -5.87
CA GLY A 73 -13.33 -15.57 -6.45
C GLY A 73 -14.15 -16.08 -7.64
N GLU A 74 -14.44 -15.18 -8.58
CA GLU A 74 -15.23 -15.46 -9.79
C GLU A 74 -14.46 -15.12 -11.08
N ARG A 75 -13.13 -14.97 -11.01
CA ARG A 75 -12.33 -14.61 -12.19
C ARG A 75 -12.33 -15.72 -13.23
N SER A 76 -12.23 -16.98 -12.80
CA SER A 76 -12.25 -18.15 -13.69
C SER A 76 -13.53 -18.19 -14.51
N LEU A 77 -14.67 -17.85 -13.90
CA LEU A 77 -15.99 -17.77 -14.56
C LEU A 77 -16.03 -16.72 -15.66
N HIS A 78 -15.43 -15.54 -15.44
CA HIS A 78 -15.59 -14.38 -16.31
C HIS A 78 -14.43 -14.14 -17.29
N PHE A 79 -13.23 -14.59 -16.93
CA PHE A 79 -11.99 -14.32 -17.64
C PHE A 79 -11.24 -15.60 -18.02
N GLY A 80 -11.71 -16.77 -17.60
CA GLY A 80 -11.04 -18.05 -17.84
C GLY A 80 -10.01 -18.40 -16.76
N PRO A 81 -9.82 -19.69 -16.44
CA PRO A 81 -9.02 -20.13 -15.30
C PRO A 81 -7.50 -19.98 -15.50
N GLU A 82 -7.01 -20.01 -16.74
CA GLU A 82 -5.57 -19.97 -17.06
C GLU A 82 -5.04 -18.54 -17.27
N GLU A 83 -5.93 -17.57 -17.47
CA GLU A 83 -5.55 -16.16 -17.57
C GLU A 83 -5.03 -15.63 -16.22
N THR A 84 -4.17 -14.63 -16.26
CA THR A 84 -3.52 -14.07 -15.07
C THR A 84 -4.11 -12.74 -14.63
N SER A 85 -4.10 -12.50 -13.32
CA SER A 85 -4.41 -11.21 -12.70
C SER A 85 -3.35 -10.82 -11.69
N ILE A 86 -3.27 -9.54 -11.35
CA ILE A 86 -2.38 -9.08 -10.29
C ILE A 86 -3.09 -9.26 -8.94
N VAL A 87 -2.59 -10.17 -8.12
CA VAL A 87 -3.08 -10.42 -6.76
C VAL A 87 -2.03 -9.91 -5.78
N GLY A 88 -2.40 -8.92 -4.97
CA GLY A 88 -1.42 -8.12 -4.23
C GLY A 88 -0.57 -7.30 -5.21
N PHE A 89 0.63 -7.80 -5.51
CA PHE A 89 1.60 -7.17 -6.41
C PHE A 89 2.18 -8.14 -7.47
N GLU A 90 1.80 -9.41 -7.42
CA GLU A 90 2.36 -10.45 -8.26
C GLU A 90 1.28 -11.02 -9.20
N PRO A 91 1.67 -11.49 -10.40
CA PRO A 91 0.76 -12.20 -11.28
C PRO A 91 0.39 -13.57 -10.70
N LEU A 92 -0.89 -13.92 -10.75
CA LEU A 92 -1.42 -15.23 -10.37
C LEU A 92 -2.51 -15.65 -11.36
N ASP A 93 -2.57 -16.93 -11.72
CA ASP A 93 -3.65 -17.46 -12.53
C ASP A 93 -5.01 -17.32 -11.82
N ASN A 94 -6.06 -17.13 -12.60
CA ASN A 94 -7.39 -16.82 -12.07
C ASN A 94 -7.96 -17.95 -11.21
N LEU A 95 -7.64 -19.22 -11.50
CA LEU A 95 -8.12 -20.34 -10.68
C LEU A 95 -7.49 -20.31 -9.28
N SER A 96 -6.16 -20.14 -9.21
CA SER A 96 -5.46 -20.01 -7.94
C SER A 96 -5.91 -18.77 -7.16
N ALA A 97 -6.13 -17.65 -7.84
CA ALA A 97 -6.67 -16.43 -7.22
C ALA A 97 -8.07 -16.69 -6.62
N ASP A 98 -8.97 -17.34 -7.37
CA ASP A 98 -10.32 -17.65 -6.92
C ASP A 98 -10.33 -18.61 -5.71
N ILE A 99 -9.45 -19.62 -5.73
CA ILE A 99 -9.26 -20.54 -4.61
C ILE A 99 -8.83 -19.76 -3.35
N PHE A 100 -7.84 -18.88 -3.48
CA PHE A 100 -7.36 -18.04 -2.39
C PHE A 100 -8.45 -17.13 -1.84
N PHE A 101 -9.14 -16.34 -2.68
CA PHE A 101 -10.14 -15.40 -2.18
C PHE A 101 -11.34 -16.10 -1.55
N ARG A 102 -11.79 -17.25 -2.09
CA ARG A 102 -12.87 -18.03 -1.46
C ARG A 102 -12.44 -18.68 -0.14
N SER A 103 -11.15 -18.95 0.03
CA SER A 103 -10.60 -19.53 1.26
C SER A 103 -10.43 -18.46 2.35
N ALA A 104 -9.75 -17.35 2.02
CA ALA A 104 -9.38 -16.27 2.91
C ALA A 104 -10.56 -15.37 3.33
N MET A 105 -11.59 -15.21 2.48
CA MET A 105 -12.72 -14.32 2.75
C MET A 105 -13.82 -15.02 3.56
N ASP A 106 -13.62 -15.19 4.88
CA ASP A 106 -14.67 -15.69 5.79
C ASP A 106 -15.75 -14.64 6.04
N LEU A 107 -16.71 -14.55 5.12
CA LEU A 107 -17.82 -13.58 5.22
C LEU A 107 -18.64 -13.71 6.50
N SER A 108 -18.78 -14.91 7.08
CA SER A 108 -19.54 -15.07 8.32
C SER A 108 -18.85 -14.33 9.46
N LYS A 109 -17.54 -14.54 9.58
CA LYS A 109 -16.69 -13.83 10.53
C LYS A 109 -16.65 -12.33 10.24
N LEU A 110 -16.42 -11.92 8.98
CA LEU A 110 -16.33 -10.51 8.61
C LEU A 110 -17.61 -9.73 8.92
N ARG A 111 -18.79 -10.33 8.69
CA ARG A 111 -20.08 -9.73 9.07
C ARG A 111 -20.21 -9.57 10.57
N THR A 112 -19.82 -10.59 11.33
CA THR A 112 -19.88 -10.58 12.80
C THR A 112 -18.93 -9.52 13.37
N ASP A 113 -17.69 -9.47 12.89
CA ASP A 113 -16.67 -8.51 13.32
C ASP A 113 -17.06 -7.07 12.92
N MET A 114 -17.68 -6.88 11.75
CA MET A 114 -18.17 -5.57 11.31
C MET A 114 -19.21 -4.99 12.29
N LEU A 115 -20.07 -5.82 12.89
CA LEU A 115 -21.05 -5.34 13.87
C LEU A 115 -20.42 -4.80 15.15
N GLN A 116 -19.14 -5.12 15.42
CA GLN A 116 -18.37 -4.56 16.54
C GLN A 116 -17.71 -3.22 16.20
N THR A 117 -17.75 -2.78 14.95
CA THR A 117 -17.22 -1.48 14.52
C THR A 117 -18.21 -0.35 14.78
N SER A 118 -17.73 0.90 14.80
CA SER A 118 -18.59 2.06 15.04
C SER A 118 -19.73 2.18 14.00
N GLN A 119 -20.85 2.78 14.42
CA GLN A 119 -21.99 3.04 13.51
C GLN A 119 -21.56 3.87 12.29
N ALA A 120 -20.62 4.79 12.46
CA ALA A 120 -20.09 5.59 11.36
C ALA A 120 -19.39 4.73 10.30
N SER A 121 -18.56 3.76 10.72
CA SER A 121 -17.90 2.82 9.81
C SER A 121 -18.90 1.91 9.10
N GLN A 122 -19.92 1.42 9.80
CA GLN A 122 -21.00 0.62 9.19
C GLN A 122 -21.79 1.45 8.16
N ASP A 123 -22.14 2.69 8.50
CA ASP A 123 -22.89 3.60 7.64
C ASP A 123 -22.11 4.01 6.39
N LEU A 124 -20.80 4.23 6.50
CA LEU A 124 -19.93 4.53 5.36
C LEU A 124 -19.93 3.39 4.33
N ARG A 125 -19.73 2.15 4.79
CA ARG A 125 -19.74 0.97 3.91
C ARG A 125 -21.11 0.81 3.23
N LEU A 126 -22.19 0.92 4.01
CA LEU A 126 -23.54 0.82 3.49
C LEU A 126 -23.85 1.91 2.48
N GLY A 127 -23.52 3.16 2.81
CA GLY A 127 -23.66 4.30 1.90
C GLY A 127 -22.94 4.06 0.58
N TYR A 128 -21.68 3.61 0.64
CA TYR A 128 -20.87 3.33 -0.56
C TYR A 128 -21.55 2.35 -1.51
N VAL A 129 -22.12 1.27 -0.98
CA VAL A 129 -22.90 0.28 -1.75
C VAL A 129 -24.06 0.94 -2.49
N PHE A 130 -24.86 1.75 -1.80
CA PHE A 130 -25.98 2.46 -2.43
C PHE A 130 -25.50 3.48 -3.46
N GLY A 131 -24.37 4.15 -3.22
CA GLY A 131 -23.81 5.16 -4.12
C GLY A 131 -23.35 4.56 -5.44
N TYR A 132 -22.58 3.47 -5.38
CA TYR A 132 -22.17 2.70 -6.55
C TYR A 132 -23.39 2.18 -7.32
N ASN A 133 -24.35 1.57 -6.61
CA ASN A 133 -25.55 1.02 -7.23
C ASN A 133 -26.44 2.10 -7.85
N ARG A 134 -26.48 3.30 -7.26
CA ARG A 134 -27.17 4.46 -7.81
C ARG A 134 -26.57 4.88 -9.14
N LEU A 135 -25.24 4.94 -9.23
CA LEU A 135 -24.58 5.29 -10.49
C LEU A 135 -24.99 4.35 -11.61
N LEU A 136 -24.95 3.04 -11.38
CA LEU A 136 -25.34 2.05 -12.38
C LEU A 136 -26.76 2.27 -12.92
N ARG A 137 -27.70 2.64 -12.03
CA ARG A 137 -29.08 2.99 -12.43
C ARG A 137 -29.12 4.27 -13.26
N ASP A 138 -28.38 5.30 -12.85
CA ASP A 138 -28.39 6.61 -13.52
C ASP A 138 -27.80 6.56 -14.93
N ILE A 139 -26.69 5.83 -15.12
CA ILE A 139 -26.02 5.76 -16.43
C ILE A 139 -26.71 4.77 -17.39
N GLY A 140 -27.45 3.79 -16.85
CA GLY A 140 -28.05 2.71 -17.61
C GLY A 140 -27.01 1.85 -18.37
N PRO A 141 -27.46 0.81 -19.10
CA PRO A 141 -26.55 -0.10 -19.79
C PRO A 141 -25.69 0.58 -20.87
N ASN A 142 -26.22 1.63 -21.52
CA ASN A 142 -25.51 2.35 -22.58
C ASN A 142 -24.47 3.34 -22.04
N GLY A 143 -24.64 3.82 -20.81
CA GLY A 143 -23.71 4.74 -20.16
C GLY A 143 -22.50 4.06 -19.51
N VAL A 144 -22.51 2.72 -19.38
CA VAL A 144 -21.34 1.96 -18.91
C VAL A 144 -20.15 2.21 -19.88
N PRO A 145 -18.92 2.47 -19.36
CA PRO A 145 -17.75 2.70 -20.20
C PRO A 145 -17.50 1.53 -21.16
N ILE A 146 -17.02 1.84 -22.37
CA ILE A 146 -16.93 0.86 -23.46
C ILE A 146 -16.08 -0.38 -23.10
N ALA A 147 -15.07 -0.22 -22.25
CA ALA A 147 -14.19 -1.29 -21.79
C ALA A 147 -14.92 -2.41 -21.03
N CYS A 148 -16.04 -2.11 -20.35
CA CYS A 148 -16.81 -3.08 -19.58
C CYS A 148 -18.32 -3.10 -19.93
N ARG A 149 -18.72 -2.42 -21.00
CA ARG A 149 -20.13 -2.37 -21.41
C ARG A 149 -20.66 -3.76 -21.76
N GLY A 150 -21.85 -4.07 -21.26
CA GLY A 150 -22.53 -5.35 -21.50
C GLY A 150 -21.87 -6.56 -20.83
N LYS A 151 -20.83 -6.36 -20.02
CA LYS A 151 -20.20 -7.44 -19.25
C LYS A 151 -21.05 -7.76 -18.03
N ALA A 152 -21.37 -9.05 -17.83
CA ALA A 152 -22.25 -9.51 -16.75
C ALA A 152 -21.73 -9.19 -15.34
N TRP A 153 -20.41 -9.07 -15.18
CA TRP A 153 -19.77 -8.70 -13.92
C TRP A 153 -19.89 -7.21 -13.58
N VAL A 154 -20.37 -6.35 -14.49
CA VAL A 154 -20.80 -5.00 -14.12
C VAL A 154 -22.20 -5.09 -13.52
N ARG A 155 -22.23 -5.40 -12.22
CA ARG A 155 -23.45 -5.63 -11.44
C ARG A 155 -23.56 -4.67 -10.25
N PRO A 156 -24.76 -4.52 -9.66
CA PRO A 156 -24.88 -3.97 -8.32
C PRO A 156 -24.02 -4.74 -7.31
N ILE A 157 -23.48 -4.01 -6.34
CA ILE A 157 -22.65 -4.54 -5.26
C ILE A 157 -23.44 -4.65 -3.97
N THR A 158 -22.90 -5.39 -3.02
CA THR A 158 -23.47 -5.63 -1.70
C THR A 158 -22.50 -5.23 -0.59
N LEU A 159 -22.95 -5.28 0.67
CA LEU A 159 -22.06 -5.05 1.80
C LEU A 159 -20.93 -6.10 1.87
N ASP A 160 -21.17 -7.33 1.44
CA ASP A 160 -20.13 -8.37 1.42
C ASP A 160 -18.99 -8.03 0.46
N ASP A 161 -19.29 -7.37 -0.66
CA ASP A 161 -18.27 -6.90 -1.60
C ASP A 161 -17.35 -5.87 -0.92
N MET A 162 -17.92 -4.97 -0.10
CA MET A 162 -17.15 -4.00 0.68
C MET A 162 -16.38 -4.64 1.85
N LEU A 163 -16.92 -5.68 2.49
CA LEU A 163 -16.21 -6.42 3.54
C LEU A 163 -15.00 -7.15 2.98
N ARG A 164 -15.15 -7.81 1.82
CA ARG A 164 -14.02 -8.45 1.13
C ARG A 164 -12.96 -7.44 0.70
N LEU A 165 -13.39 -6.27 0.23
CA LEU A 165 -12.45 -5.20 -0.15
C LEU A 165 -11.63 -4.74 1.05
N GLY A 166 -12.30 -4.49 2.19
CA GLY A 166 -11.63 -4.13 3.44
C GLY A 166 -10.65 -5.21 3.92
N GLU A 167 -11.07 -6.48 3.87
CA GLU A 167 -10.21 -7.62 4.22
C GLU A 167 -9.00 -7.71 3.30
N LYS A 168 -9.18 -7.66 1.98
CA LYS A 168 -8.06 -7.66 1.02
C LYS A 168 -7.08 -6.52 1.26
N GLN A 169 -7.57 -5.34 1.61
CA GLN A 169 -6.70 -4.20 1.95
C GLN A 169 -5.91 -4.46 3.25
N ALA A 170 -6.50 -5.11 4.25
CA ALA A 170 -5.81 -5.46 5.49
C ALA A 170 -4.74 -6.57 5.27
N LEU A 171 -5.02 -7.56 4.42
CA LEU A 171 -4.12 -8.69 4.17
C LEU A 171 -2.96 -8.39 3.20
N LEU A 172 -2.88 -7.17 2.64
CA LEU A 172 -1.98 -6.82 1.53
C LEU A 172 -0.50 -7.16 1.80
N ALA A 173 0.01 -6.88 3.00
CA ALA A 173 1.37 -7.23 3.44
C ALA A 173 1.41 -8.43 4.41
N GLY A 174 0.38 -9.26 4.37
CA GLY A 174 0.27 -10.49 5.15
C GLY A 174 0.09 -11.70 4.25
N SER A 175 -0.93 -12.51 4.54
CA SER A 175 -1.31 -13.72 3.82
C SER A 175 -1.56 -13.53 2.32
N LEU A 176 -1.91 -12.32 1.85
CA LEU A 176 -2.06 -12.06 0.41
C LEU A 176 -0.73 -12.21 -0.35
N ALA A 177 0.41 -11.93 0.29
CA ALA A 177 1.73 -12.15 -0.31
C ALA A 177 2.04 -13.65 -0.51
N LEU A 178 1.36 -14.53 0.23
CA LEU A 178 1.47 -15.99 0.15
C LEU A 178 0.25 -16.64 -0.52
N ALA A 179 -0.56 -15.86 -1.25
CA ALA A 179 -1.75 -16.36 -1.94
C ALA A 179 -1.49 -17.60 -2.83
N PRO A 180 -0.40 -17.67 -3.63
CA PRO A 180 -0.11 -18.86 -4.42
C PRO A 180 0.16 -20.10 -3.55
N ALA A 181 0.83 -19.93 -2.40
CA ALA A 181 1.15 -21.02 -1.49
C ALA A 181 -0.07 -21.53 -0.72
N VAL A 182 -0.99 -20.64 -0.35
CA VAL A 182 -2.28 -21.00 0.26
C VAL A 182 -3.17 -21.74 -0.75
N ALA A 183 -3.23 -21.25 -2.00
CA ALA A 183 -4.05 -21.86 -3.05
C ALA A 183 -3.57 -23.27 -3.43
N SER A 184 -2.27 -23.54 -3.26
CA SER A 184 -1.63 -24.84 -3.58
C SER A 184 -1.68 -25.85 -2.42
N ALA A 185 -2.10 -25.44 -1.22
CA ALA A 185 -2.07 -26.27 -0.01
C ALA A 185 -3.27 -27.24 0.10
N PHE A 186 -3.37 -28.19 -0.82
CA PHE A 186 -4.32 -29.30 -0.79
C PHE A 186 -3.61 -30.65 -0.59
N HIS A 187 -4.29 -31.62 0.04
CA HIS A 187 -3.68 -32.90 0.40
C HIS A 187 -3.36 -33.76 -0.85
N PRO A 188 -2.17 -34.38 -0.94
CA PRO A 188 -1.66 -35.04 -2.16
C PRO A 188 -2.32 -36.38 -2.53
N GLU A 189 -3.38 -36.83 -1.86
CA GLU A 189 -4.09 -38.05 -2.27
C GLU A 189 -4.89 -37.83 -3.56
N GLY A 190 -4.22 -38.11 -4.70
CA GLY A 190 -4.86 -38.38 -5.99
C GLY A 190 -4.73 -37.29 -7.06
N VAL A 191 -4.06 -36.17 -6.78
CA VAL A 191 -3.76 -35.14 -7.79
C VAL A 191 -2.29 -34.74 -7.66
N PRO A 192 -1.47 -34.83 -8.74
CA PRO A 192 -0.12 -34.28 -8.69
C PRO A 192 -0.21 -32.81 -8.29
N LEU A 193 0.54 -32.42 -7.26
CA LEU A 193 0.73 -31.01 -6.92
C LEU A 193 1.18 -30.30 -8.20
N ARG A 194 0.29 -29.53 -8.83
CA ARG A 194 0.73 -28.52 -9.78
C ARG A 194 1.45 -27.51 -8.91
N ALA A 195 2.77 -27.63 -8.83
CA ALA A 195 3.60 -26.56 -8.32
C ALA A 195 3.14 -25.29 -9.03
N SER A 196 2.66 -24.32 -8.26
CA SER A 196 2.43 -22.99 -8.80
C SER A 196 3.78 -22.51 -9.33
N ASN A 197 3.89 -22.32 -10.65
CA ASN A 197 5.04 -21.68 -11.28
C ASN A 197 5.08 -20.17 -10.97
N SER A 198 4.11 -19.65 -10.22
CA SER A 198 4.04 -18.25 -9.82
C SER A 198 5.14 -17.95 -8.81
N HIS A 199 5.95 -16.94 -9.14
CA HIS A 199 7.01 -16.45 -8.27
C HIS A 199 6.41 -15.88 -6.97
N ILE A 200 6.89 -16.33 -5.82
CA ILE A 200 6.55 -15.75 -4.52
C ILE A 200 7.70 -14.85 -4.06
N THR A 201 7.40 -13.57 -3.87
CA THR A 201 8.34 -12.58 -3.32
C THR A 201 8.07 -12.43 -1.82
N LEU A 202 8.99 -12.88 -0.97
CA LEU A 202 8.91 -12.68 0.48
C LEU A 202 9.40 -11.26 0.86
N PRO A 203 8.98 -10.74 2.03
CA PRO A 203 9.59 -9.54 2.61
C PRO A 203 11.12 -9.68 2.66
N GLY A 204 11.84 -8.68 2.14
CA GLY A 204 13.31 -8.66 2.10
C GLY A 204 13.97 -9.27 0.84
N ASP A 205 13.21 -9.89 -0.08
CA ASP A 205 13.76 -10.55 -1.29
C ASP A 205 14.32 -9.59 -2.32
N THR A 206 13.86 -8.34 -2.29
CA THR A 206 14.35 -7.28 -3.15
C THR A 206 14.31 -5.97 -2.38
N GLU A 207 15.25 -5.06 -2.65
CA GLU A 207 15.08 -3.63 -2.30
C GLU A 207 13.88 -2.98 -3.05
N ILE A 208 13.20 -3.73 -3.93
CA ILE A 208 12.40 -3.24 -5.07
C ILE A 208 10.87 -3.37 -4.85
N GLY A 209 10.41 -3.99 -3.76
CA GLY A 209 8.98 -4.36 -3.63
C GLY A 209 8.01 -3.32 -3.07
N PHE A 210 8.44 -2.50 -2.10
CA PHE A 210 7.55 -1.59 -1.38
C PHE A 210 8.26 -0.27 -1.09
N GLY A 211 7.99 0.73 -1.93
CA GLY A 211 8.51 2.08 -1.76
C GLY A 211 7.45 2.99 -1.16
N SER A 212 7.82 3.87 -0.25
CA SER A 212 7.07 5.07 0.12
C SER A 212 8.03 6.01 0.83
N ASN A 213 7.88 7.31 0.67
CA ASN A 213 8.54 8.28 1.53
C ASN A 213 7.50 9.04 2.33
N GLY A 214 7.81 9.31 3.60
CA GLY A 214 7.04 10.20 4.44
C GLY A 214 7.96 11.02 5.33
N TRP A 215 7.81 12.34 5.29
CA TRP A 215 8.55 13.27 6.14
C TRP A 215 7.55 14.19 6.84
N ALA A 216 7.70 14.36 8.15
CA ALA A 216 6.97 15.35 8.91
C ALA A 216 7.97 16.25 9.62
N PHE A 217 7.87 17.56 9.39
CA PHE A 217 8.72 18.57 9.99
C PHE A 217 7.90 19.38 11.01
N GLY A 218 8.45 19.54 12.20
CA GLY A 218 7.89 20.36 13.25
C GLY A 218 8.45 21.79 13.27
N ALA A 219 8.04 22.54 14.29
CA ALA A 219 8.31 23.97 14.43
C ALA A 219 9.80 24.36 14.40
N GLU A 220 10.70 23.46 14.80
CA GLU A 220 12.14 23.77 14.85
C GLU A 220 12.79 23.82 13.48
N HIS A 221 12.16 23.23 12.46
CA HIS A 221 12.70 23.16 11.11
C HIS A 221 11.83 23.82 10.06
N THR A 222 10.57 24.14 10.34
CA THR A 222 9.72 24.86 9.39
C THR A 222 9.91 26.38 9.47
N SER A 223 9.69 27.07 8.35
CA SER A 223 9.88 28.52 8.24
C SER A 223 8.85 29.35 9.02
N ASN A 224 7.64 28.81 9.22
CA ASN A 224 6.52 29.48 9.88
C ASN A 224 6.18 28.90 11.26
N GLY A 225 6.99 27.98 11.79
CA GLY A 225 6.80 27.34 13.09
C GLY A 225 5.60 26.38 13.18
N ARG A 226 4.94 26.06 12.06
CA ARG A 226 3.83 25.10 11.98
C ARG A 226 4.30 23.81 11.31
N GLY A 227 3.51 22.74 11.43
CA GLY A 227 3.85 21.47 10.81
C GLY A 227 3.94 21.54 9.28
N LEU A 228 4.84 20.75 8.70
CA LEU A 228 4.88 20.49 7.25
C LEU A 228 5.05 18.98 6.99
N LEU A 229 4.17 18.43 6.16
CA LEU A 229 4.17 17.02 5.75
C LEU A 229 4.57 16.90 4.28
N VAL A 230 5.47 15.96 3.99
CA VAL A 230 5.68 15.38 2.67
C VAL A 230 5.19 13.94 2.70
N GLY A 231 4.13 13.64 1.96
CA GLY A 231 3.63 12.29 1.76
C GLY A 231 3.82 11.83 0.33
N ASN A 232 4.51 10.72 0.14
CA ASN A 232 4.76 10.13 -1.17
C ASN A 232 4.72 8.59 -1.09
N PRO A 233 3.53 7.98 -0.92
CA PRO A 233 3.37 6.55 -1.12
C PRO A 233 3.81 6.15 -2.53
N HIS A 234 4.62 5.09 -2.64
CA HIS A 234 4.90 4.46 -3.93
C HIS A 234 4.00 3.24 -4.08
N PHE A 235 3.08 3.28 -5.04
CA PHE A 235 2.03 2.28 -5.23
C PHE A 235 1.81 2.00 -6.73
N PRO A 236 1.10 0.92 -7.10
CA PRO A 236 0.81 0.59 -8.48
C PRO A 236 0.14 1.74 -9.25
N TRP A 237 0.57 1.96 -10.48
CA TRP A 237 -0.02 2.94 -11.41
C TRP A 237 -1.28 2.43 -12.11
N ASN A 238 -1.49 1.11 -12.07
CA ASN A 238 -2.60 0.41 -12.68
C ASN A 238 -3.26 -0.54 -11.67
N GLY A 239 -4.51 -0.90 -11.94
CA GLY A 239 -5.25 -1.84 -11.11
C GLY A 239 -5.84 -1.24 -9.82
N PRO A 240 -6.49 -2.08 -9.02
CA PRO A 240 -7.39 -1.67 -7.94
C PRO A 240 -6.68 -1.10 -6.70
N SER A 241 -5.35 -1.24 -6.61
CA SER A 241 -4.55 -0.67 -5.53
C SER A 241 -4.14 0.80 -5.78
N ARG A 242 -4.66 1.46 -6.82
CA ARG A 242 -4.47 2.90 -7.06
C ARG A 242 -5.17 3.75 -6.00
N PHE A 243 -4.61 4.93 -5.75
CA PHE A 243 -5.22 5.98 -4.96
C PHE A 243 -6.27 6.77 -5.75
N TYR A 244 -7.26 7.30 -5.04
CA TYR A 244 -8.28 8.20 -5.54
C TYR A 244 -8.39 9.41 -4.62
N GLN A 245 -8.23 10.61 -5.16
CA GLN A 245 -8.33 11.84 -4.37
C GLN A 245 -9.80 12.13 -4.05
N MET A 246 -10.09 12.58 -2.83
CA MET A 246 -11.43 12.97 -2.41
C MET A 246 -11.39 13.96 -1.25
N HIS A 247 -12.45 14.74 -1.12
CA HIS A 247 -12.73 15.58 0.04
C HIS A 247 -14.13 15.19 0.56
N ILE A 248 -14.24 14.84 1.85
CA ILE A 248 -15.51 14.54 2.51
C ILE A 248 -15.81 15.57 3.61
N THR A 249 -17.05 16.05 3.66
CA THR A 249 -17.49 17.04 4.64
C THR A 249 -18.86 16.66 5.22
N ILE A 250 -18.93 16.50 6.54
CA ILE A 250 -20.18 16.55 7.30
C ILE A 250 -20.08 17.79 8.19
N PRO A 251 -20.86 18.86 7.92
CA PRO A 251 -20.76 20.10 8.68
C PRO A 251 -20.80 19.87 10.20
N GLY A 252 -19.79 20.39 10.90
CA GLY A 252 -19.65 20.25 12.35
C GLY A 252 -19.14 18.89 12.86
N GLN A 253 -18.88 17.91 11.98
CA GLN A 253 -18.39 16.58 12.37
C GLN A 253 -17.07 16.18 11.70
N ILE A 254 -16.93 16.40 10.39
CA ILE A 254 -15.72 16.07 9.64
C ILE A 254 -15.55 17.02 8.46
N ASP A 255 -14.31 17.39 8.18
CA ASP A 255 -13.91 18.12 6.98
C ASP A 255 -12.47 17.72 6.64
N VAL A 256 -12.31 16.83 5.66
CA VAL A 256 -11.05 16.13 5.45
C VAL A 256 -10.82 15.78 3.99
N MET A 257 -9.60 16.03 3.52
CA MET A 257 -9.22 15.89 2.12
C MET A 257 -7.93 15.08 2.00
N GLY A 258 -7.84 14.27 0.95
CA GLY A 258 -6.68 13.44 0.70
C GLY A 258 -6.95 12.38 -0.34
N ALA A 259 -6.39 11.19 -0.15
CA ALA A 259 -6.63 10.05 -1.01
C ALA A 259 -6.83 8.75 -0.22
N GLY A 260 -7.61 7.84 -0.79
CA GLY A 260 -7.75 6.45 -0.31
C GLY A 260 -7.43 5.46 -1.42
N LEU A 261 -7.06 4.24 -1.06
CA LEU A 261 -6.93 3.13 -2.02
C LEU A 261 -8.27 2.89 -2.74
N GLY A 262 -8.22 2.21 -3.87
CA GLY A 262 -9.37 1.96 -4.70
C GLY A 262 -10.55 1.37 -3.92
N GLY A 263 -11.70 2.04 -4.01
CA GLY A 263 -12.93 1.66 -3.33
C GLY A 263 -13.03 2.07 -1.85
N SER A 264 -12.00 2.68 -1.25
CA SER A 264 -12.08 3.18 0.12
C SER A 264 -13.10 4.32 0.25
N PRO A 265 -13.94 4.35 1.31
CA PRO A 265 -15.02 5.33 1.47
C PRO A 265 -14.56 6.68 2.07
N MET A 266 -13.26 6.84 2.36
CA MET A 266 -12.68 8.04 2.96
C MET A 266 -11.17 8.16 2.65
N PRO A 267 -10.55 9.33 2.89
CA PRO A 267 -9.09 9.46 2.85
C PRO A 267 -8.41 8.53 3.86
N GLN A 268 -7.41 7.77 3.39
CA GLN A 268 -6.49 7.00 4.24
C GLN A 268 -5.18 7.76 4.46
N ILE A 269 -4.81 8.64 3.51
CA ILE A 269 -3.70 9.58 3.58
C ILE A 269 -4.28 10.96 3.27
N GLY A 270 -3.94 11.99 4.03
CA GLY A 270 -4.55 13.30 3.81
C GLY A 270 -4.26 14.31 4.89
N PHE A 271 -5.20 15.24 5.02
CA PHE A 271 -5.15 16.32 5.99
C PHE A 271 -6.56 16.83 6.29
N ASN A 272 -6.71 17.42 7.46
CA ASN A 272 -7.85 18.25 7.82
C ASN A 272 -7.34 19.65 8.22
N LYS A 273 -8.16 20.43 8.92
CA LYS A 273 -7.80 21.80 9.32
C LYS A 273 -6.64 21.89 10.32
N ASP A 274 -6.34 20.80 11.04
CA ASP A 274 -5.41 20.78 12.18
C ASP A 274 -4.21 19.83 11.99
N VAL A 275 -4.39 18.72 11.27
CA VAL A 275 -3.37 17.67 11.11
C VAL A 275 -3.23 17.24 9.65
N ALA A 276 -2.03 16.78 9.30
CA ALA A 276 -1.73 16.13 8.03
C ALA A 276 -0.98 14.82 8.31
N TRP A 277 -1.33 13.75 7.61
CA TRP A 277 -0.67 12.45 7.77
C TRP A 277 -0.50 11.70 6.45
N THR A 278 0.49 10.82 6.44
CA THR A 278 0.80 9.87 5.37
C THR A 278 1.19 8.53 5.95
N HIS A 279 1.34 7.55 5.06
CA HIS A 279 1.75 6.20 5.39
C HIS A 279 2.95 5.77 4.56
N THR A 280 3.81 4.95 5.16
CA THR A 280 4.86 4.19 4.47
C THR A 280 4.74 2.73 4.91
N VAL A 281 4.97 1.76 4.01
CA VAL A 281 5.03 0.35 4.40
C VAL A 281 6.07 0.16 5.50
N THR A 282 5.69 -0.56 6.57
CA THR A 282 6.56 -0.84 7.71
C THR A 282 7.48 -2.04 7.45
N ALA A 283 8.59 -2.11 8.19
CA ALA A 283 9.45 -3.27 8.25
C ALA A 283 8.93 -4.36 9.20
N ALA A 284 7.89 -4.06 10.00
CA ALA A 284 7.26 -5.05 10.87
C ALA A 284 6.63 -6.19 10.06
N SER A 285 6.74 -7.41 10.58
CA SER A 285 6.05 -8.58 10.04
C SER A 285 4.65 -8.69 10.63
N HIS A 286 3.66 -8.92 9.77
CA HIS A 286 2.26 -9.07 10.16
C HIS A 286 1.78 -10.52 10.18
N PHE A 287 2.68 -11.46 9.93
CA PHE A 287 2.37 -12.89 9.98
C PHE A 287 3.54 -13.70 10.51
N THR A 288 3.23 -14.92 10.95
CA THR A 288 4.22 -15.96 11.23
C THR A 288 3.87 -17.22 10.47
N LEU A 289 4.90 -17.99 10.11
CA LEU A 289 4.76 -19.37 9.67
C LEU A 289 4.95 -20.30 10.86
N HIS A 290 4.25 -21.43 10.83
CA HIS A 290 4.34 -22.48 11.84
C HIS A 290 4.68 -23.79 11.15
N GLU A 291 5.83 -24.38 11.51
CA GLU A 291 6.17 -25.75 11.10
C GLU A 291 5.39 -26.73 11.96
N LEU A 292 4.55 -27.53 11.31
CA LEU A 292 3.70 -28.52 11.94
C LEU A 292 4.39 -29.88 11.85
N LYS A 293 4.54 -30.56 12.98
CA LYS A 293 4.91 -31.98 12.99
C LYS A 293 3.65 -32.81 12.75
N LEU A 294 3.58 -33.56 11.66
CA LEU A 294 2.40 -34.35 11.35
C LEU A 294 2.30 -35.60 12.24
N ASP A 295 1.08 -36.08 12.44
CA ASP A 295 0.85 -37.38 13.06
C ASP A 295 1.32 -38.48 12.09
N PRO A 296 2.22 -39.39 12.50
CA PRO A 296 2.70 -40.47 11.63
C PRO A 296 1.58 -41.41 11.15
N ASN A 297 0.42 -41.41 11.80
CA ASN A 297 -0.74 -42.23 11.43
C ASN A 297 -1.83 -41.45 10.67
N ASP A 298 -1.70 -40.12 10.55
CA ASP A 298 -2.68 -39.26 9.88
C ASP A 298 -2.00 -37.98 9.35
N SER A 299 -1.72 -37.95 8.05
CA SER A 299 -1.09 -36.81 7.35
C SER A 299 -1.97 -35.55 7.30
N THR A 300 -3.20 -35.61 7.80
CA THR A 300 -4.12 -34.48 7.97
C THR A 300 -4.38 -34.16 9.45
N ALA A 301 -3.52 -34.64 10.33
CA ALA A 301 -3.42 -34.25 11.73
C ALA A 301 -1.98 -33.85 12.07
N TYR A 302 -1.82 -33.03 13.11
CA TYR A 302 -0.52 -32.56 13.57
C TYR A 302 -0.42 -32.64 15.09
N ILE A 303 0.80 -32.82 15.58
CA ILE A 303 1.08 -33.00 17.00
C ILE A 303 1.29 -31.65 17.66
N VAL A 304 0.61 -31.40 18.78
CA VAL A 304 0.87 -30.27 19.69
C VAL A 304 1.04 -30.81 21.11
N ASP A 305 2.20 -30.60 21.72
CA ASP A 305 2.53 -31.08 23.08
C ASP A 305 2.21 -32.57 23.29
N GLY A 306 2.48 -33.39 22.25
CA GLY A 306 2.23 -34.83 22.24
C GLY A 306 0.80 -35.26 21.87
N GLN A 307 -0.13 -34.32 21.66
CA GLN A 307 -1.51 -34.62 21.27
C GLN A 307 -1.72 -34.45 19.76
N SER A 308 -2.38 -35.43 19.14
CA SER A 308 -2.78 -35.34 17.73
C SER A 308 -4.02 -34.46 17.56
N ILE A 309 -3.88 -33.41 16.74
CA ILE A 309 -4.92 -32.44 16.44
C ILE A 309 -5.29 -32.56 14.97
N LYS A 310 -6.55 -32.90 14.69
CA LYS A 310 -7.06 -32.98 13.31
C LYS A 310 -7.13 -31.59 12.69
N MET A 311 -6.66 -31.46 11.45
CA MET A 311 -6.85 -30.24 10.66
C MET A 311 -8.34 -30.05 10.32
N GLY A 312 -8.80 -28.79 10.34
CA GLY A 312 -10.08 -28.43 9.74
C GLY A 312 -10.02 -28.52 8.21
N THR A 313 -11.16 -28.73 7.56
CA THR A 313 -11.25 -28.75 6.09
C THR A 313 -12.30 -27.77 5.60
N LYS A 314 -12.04 -27.15 4.44
CA LYS A 314 -12.97 -26.28 3.73
C LYS A 314 -12.95 -26.62 2.25
N THR A 315 -14.04 -27.17 1.74
CA THR A 315 -14.21 -27.41 0.31
C THR A 315 -14.58 -26.12 -0.40
N ILE A 316 -13.65 -25.60 -1.19
CA ILE A 316 -13.83 -24.47 -2.08
C ILE A 316 -14.45 -24.96 -3.39
N SER A 317 -15.49 -24.26 -3.84
CA SER A 317 -16.12 -24.45 -5.13
C SER A 317 -15.90 -23.20 -5.97
N VAL A 318 -15.18 -23.34 -7.09
CA VAL A 318 -14.90 -22.25 -8.04
C VAL A 318 -15.82 -22.39 -9.26
N PRO A 319 -16.67 -21.40 -9.57
CA PRO A 319 -17.52 -21.45 -10.75
C PRO A 319 -16.70 -21.33 -12.05
N MET A 320 -17.11 -22.05 -13.08
CA MET A 320 -16.38 -22.17 -14.35
C MET A 320 -17.22 -21.63 -15.54
N PRO A 321 -16.56 -21.17 -16.63
CA PRO A 321 -17.26 -20.59 -17.77
C PRO A 321 -18.07 -21.62 -18.56
N ASN A 322 -18.97 -21.15 -19.41
CA ASN A 322 -19.72 -21.95 -20.40
C ASN A 322 -20.55 -23.10 -19.80
N GLY A 323 -20.97 -22.97 -18.53
CA GLY A 323 -21.74 -24.01 -17.83
C GLY A 323 -20.92 -25.25 -17.46
N ALA A 324 -19.59 -25.18 -17.54
CA ALA A 324 -18.72 -26.26 -17.07
C ALA A 324 -18.92 -26.49 -15.56
N PRO A 325 -18.77 -27.74 -15.08
CA PRO A 325 -18.85 -28.03 -13.65
C PRO A 325 -17.84 -27.21 -12.84
N PRO A 326 -18.18 -26.83 -11.59
CA PRO A 326 -17.26 -26.09 -10.75
C PRO A 326 -16.01 -26.91 -10.43
N VAL A 327 -14.86 -26.24 -10.29
CA VAL A 327 -13.65 -26.85 -9.75
C VAL A 327 -13.77 -26.92 -8.23
N LEU A 328 -13.68 -28.12 -7.67
CA LEU A 328 -13.70 -28.36 -6.23
C LEU A 328 -12.27 -28.54 -5.70
N ARG A 329 -11.95 -27.89 -4.58
CA ARG A 329 -10.67 -28.01 -3.88
C ARG A 329 -10.90 -28.06 -2.39
N THR A 330 -10.44 -29.13 -1.73
CA THR A 330 -10.45 -29.20 -0.26
C THR A 330 -9.17 -28.59 0.27
N LEU A 331 -9.30 -27.46 0.95
CA LEU A 331 -8.20 -26.81 1.65
C LEU A 331 -8.25 -27.15 3.14
N TYR A 332 -7.11 -27.02 3.80
CA TYR A 332 -6.94 -27.39 5.19
C TYR A 332 -6.63 -26.15 6.05
N THR A 333 -7.12 -26.17 7.27
CA THR A 333 -6.93 -25.10 8.26
C THR A 333 -6.47 -25.69 9.58
N THR A 334 -5.67 -24.93 10.31
CA THR A 334 -5.17 -25.29 11.64
C THR A 334 -5.61 -24.26 12.67
N ARG A 335 -5.19 -24.44 13.93
CA ARG A 335 -5.34 -23.39 14.96
C ARG A 335 -4.63 -22.07 14.61
N PHE A 336 -3.65 -22.10 13.72
CA PHE A 336 -2.85 -20.94 13.31
C PHE A 336 -3.50 -20.20 12.14
N GLY A 337 -4.18 -20.93 11.25
CA GLY A 337 -4.76 -20.38 10.03
C GLY A 337 -4.69 -21.38 8.87
N PRO A 338 -4.80 -20.92 7.61
CA PRO A 338 -4.73 -21.81 6.45
C PRO A 338 -3.35 -22.46 6.32
N MET A 339 -3.34 -23.66 5.73
CA MET A 339 -2.11 -24.32 5.31
C MET A 339 -1.42 -23.53 4.19
N VAL A 340 -0.10 -23.60 4.13
CA VAL A 340 0.71 -23.09 3.03
C VAL A 340 1.60 -24.22 2.49
N GLU A 341 1.73 -24.28 1.16
CA GLU A 341 2.62 -25.21 0.48
C GLU A 341 3.40 -24.45 -0.60
N SER A 342 4.72 -24.59 -0.59
CA SER A 342 5.56 -24.07 -1.68
C SER A 342 6.89 -24.79 -1.72
N ALA A 343 7.06 -25.66 -2.72
CA ALA A 343 8.35 -26.25 -3.03
C ALA A 343 9.45 -25.19 -3.29
N GLN A 344 9.11 -24.06 -3.94
CA GLN A 344 10.05 -22.97 -4.22
C GLN A 344 10.63 -22.36 -2.94
N LEU A 345 9.82 -22.26 -1.89
CA LEU A 345 10.23 -21.69 -0.61
C LEU A 345 10.72 -22.75 0.39
N GLY A 346 10.78 -24.03 0.02
CA GLY A 346 11.11 -25.12 0.96
C GLY A 346 9.99 -25.45 1.95
N LEU A 347 8.76 -24.95 1.71
CA LEU A 347 7.57 -25.16 2.54
C LEU A 347 6.75 -26.37 2.07
N ALA A 348 7.41 -27.52 1.89
CA ALA A 348 6.76 -28.71 1.36
C ALA A 348 5.88 -29.41 2.42
N TRP A 349 4.67 -29.80 2.04
CA TRP A 349 3.83 -30.73 2.81
C TRP A 349 4.20 -32.17 2.46
N ASN A 350 4.72 -32.93 3.41
CA ASN A 350 5.06 -34.35 3.28
C ASN A 350 4.50 -35.17 4.46
N ASN A 351 4.96 -36.41 4.67
CA ASN A 351 4.44 -37.28 5.73
C ASN A 351 4.91 -36.91 7.15
N GLU A 352 5.94 -36.07 7.28
CA GLU A 352 6.54 -35.71 8.57
C GLU A 352 6.17 -34.29 9.00
N ARG A 353 6.01 -33.38 8.04
CA ARG A 353 5.79 -31.97 8.29
C ARG A 353 4.90 -31.28 7.27
N ALA A 354 4.32 -30.18 7.71
CA ALA A 354 3.59 -29.24 6.88
C ALA A 354 3.68 -27.83 7.49
N PHE A 355 3.10 -26.82 6.83
CA PHE A 355 3.22 -25.44 7.27
C PHE A 355 1.86 -24.73 7.29
N ALA A 356 1.67 -23.86 8.27
CA ALA A 356 0.51 -22.98 8.35
C ALA A 356 0.94 -21.52 8.54
N ILE A 357 0.11 -20.60 8.07
CA ILE A 357 0.30 -19.16 8.26
C ILE A 357 -0.70 -18.63 9.29
N ARG A 358 -0.22 -17.78 10.21
CA ARG A 358 -1.04 -16.97 11.10
C ARG A 358 -0.84 -15.49 10.79
N ASP A 359 -1.89 -14.81 10.39
CA ASP A 359 -1.88 -13.40 9.98
C ASP A 359 -2.57 -12.53 11.04
N ALA A 360 -1.89 -11.50 11.52
CA ALA A 360 -2.39 -10.57 12.53
C ALA A 360 -3.53 -9.67 12.01
N ASN A 361 -3.66 -9.56 10.68
CA ASN A 361 -4.67 -8.76 10.01
C ASN A 361 -5.91 -9.56 9.57
N ALA A 362 -5.93 -10.88 9.74
CA ALA A 362 -7.11 -11.69 9.43
C ALA A 362 -8.33 -11.25 10.24
N GLY A 363 -9.38 -10.79 9.56
CA GLY A 363 -10.58 -10.22 10.17
C GLY A 363 -10.39 -8.84 10.80
N ASN A 364 -9.35 -8.07 10.42
CA ASN A 364 -9.10 -6.75 10.99
C ASN A 364 -10.08 -5.68 10.47
N GLN A 365 -11.31 -5.71 11.00
CA GLN A 365 -12.36 -4.73 10.68
C GLN A 365 -12.20 -3.37 11.40
N ARG A 366 -11.22 -3.26 12.32
CA ARG A 366 -10.92 -2.04 13.09
C ARG A 366 -10.25 -0.95 12.23
N THR A 367 -9.59 -1.35 11.15
CA THR A 367 -8.92 -0.48 10.16
C THR A 367 -9.70 0.80 9.85
N LEU A 368 -10.98 0.68 9.50
CA LEU A 368 -11.81 1.83 9.11
C LEU A 368 -12.10 2.77 10.29
N ASP A 369 -12.33 2.24 11.50
CA ASP A 369 -12.51 3.06 12.70
C ASP A 369 -11.22 3.79 13.08
N THR A 370 -10.07 3.14 12.92
CA THR A 370 -8.77 3.78 13.14
C THR A 370 -8.57 4.97 12.21
N TRP A 371 -8.78 4.79 10.90
CA TRP A 371 -8.70 5.91 9.95
C TRP A 371 -9.77 6.97 10.20
N LEU A 372 -10.99 6.60 10.57
CA LEU A 372 -12.03 7.56 10.94
C LEU A 372 -11.57 8.47 12.10
N ASN A 373 -10.92 7.89 13.11
CA ASN A 373 -10.39 8.64 14.24
C ASN A 373 -9.18 9.52 13.85
N ILE A 374 -8.29 9.04 12.97
CA ILE A 374 -7.21 9.85 12.41
C ILE A 374 -7.77 11.04 11.62
N ASN A 375 -8.77 10.82 10.76
CA ASN A 375 -9.41 11.87 9.95
C ASN A 375 -10.04 12.96 10.84
N ARG A 376 -10.50 12.62 12.05
CA ARG A 376 -11.10 13.56 13.03
C ARG A 376 -10.08 14.22 13.98
N ALA A 377 -8.83 13.77 13.97
CA ALA A 377 -7.83 14.21 14.93
C ALA A 377 -7.51 15.71 14.78
N ARG A 378 -7.19 16.35 15.90
CA ARG A 378 -6.92 17.79 16.02
C ARG A 378 -5.47 18.11 16.36
N ASN A 379 -4.66 17.10 16.61
CA ASN A 379 -3.22 17.18 16.83
C ASN A 379 -2.61 15.78 16.67
N VAL A 380 -1.28 15.68 16.59
CA VAL A 380 -0.61 14.38 16.45
C VAL A 380 -0.83 13.46 17.66
N GLY A 381 -1.11 14.01 18.85
CA GLY A 381 -1.45 13.22 20.04
C GLY A 381 -2.76 12.43 19.90
N GLU A 382 -3.79 13.02 19.29
CA GLU A 382 -5.04 12.32 18.98
C GLU A 382 -4.84 11.24 17.91
N ILE A 383 -3.93 11.45 16.93
CA ILE A 383 -3.54 10.40 15.96
C ILE A 383 -2.85 9.25 16.69
N ARG A 384 -1.88 9.54 17.55
CA ARG A 384 -1.18 8.55 18.38
C ARG A 384 -2.19 7.72 19.18
N HIS A 385 -3.10 8.37 19.88
CA HIS A 385 -4.12 7.69 20.67
C HIS A 385 -5.01 6.75 19.83
N ALA A 386 -5.39 7.19 18.62
CA ALA A 386 -6.21 6.39 17.71
C ALA A 386 -5.52 5.08 17.28
N VAL A 387 -4.22 5.15 16.94
CA VAL A 387 -3.47 3.95 16.51
C VAL A 387 -3.12 3.03 17.68
N GLU A 388 -2.75 3.59 18.84
CA GLU A 388 -2.41 2.82 20.05
C GLU A 388 -3.60 2.04 20.61
N THR A 389 -4.79 2.64 20.64
CA THR A 389 -5.99 2.02 21.25
C THR A 389 -6.60 0.95 20.35
N SER A 390 -6.53 1.13 19.03
CA SER A 390 -7.22 0.24 18.09
C SER A 390 -6.37 -0.92 17.60
N LEU A 391 -5.03 -0.75 17.53
CA LEU A 391 -4.13 -1.64 16.78
C LEU A 391 -4.75 -2.03 15.42
N GLY A 392 -5.36 -1.05 14.75
CA GLY A 392 -6.14 -1.26 13.54
C GLY A 392 -5.37 -0.93 12.26
N ILE A 393 -4.27 -0.17 12.33
CA ILE A 393 -3.41 0.05 11.16
C ILE A 393 -2.74 -1.29 10.78
N PRO A 394 -2.87 -1.74 9.52
CA PRO A 394 -2.55 -3.13 9.22
C PRO A 394 -1.06 -3.36 8.94
N TRP A 395 -0.43 -2.52 8.13
CA TRP A 395 0.93 -2.76 7.62
C TRP A 395 1.72 -1.50 7.23
N VAL A 396 1.37 -0.36 7.83
CA VAL A 396 2.03 0.92 7.51
C VAL A 396 2.41 1.69 8.76
N ASN A 397 3.55 2.36 8.70
CA ASN A 397 3.86 3.49 9.59
C ASN A 397 2.81 4.59 9.41
N THR A 398 2.48 5.31 10.48
CA THR A 398 1.72 6.57 10.42
C THR A 398 2.67 7.73 10.67
N ILE A 399 2.83 8.61 9.68
CA ILE A 399 3.70 9.78 9.77
C ILE A 399 2.82 11.01 9.70
N ALA A 400 2.87 11.89 10.69
CA ALA A 400 1.96 13.00 10.81
C ALA A 400 2.62 14.27 11.34
N THR A 401 1.99 15.39 11.05
CA THR A 401 2.30 16.69 11.66
C THR A 401 1.03 17.46 11.95
N ASP A 402 1.11 18.49 12.79
CA ASP A 402 -0.02 19.34 13.13
C ASP A 402 0.29 20.84 12.98
N ARG A 403 -0.77 21.65 12.96
CA ARG A 403 -0.69 23.11 12.89
C ARG A 403 0.05 23.77 14.05
N HIS A 404 0.37 23.01 15.11
CA HIS A 404 1.12 23.44 16.30
C HIS A 404 2.63 23.13 16.18
N GLY A 405 3.05 22.49 15.08
CA GLY A 405 4.45 22.22 14.80
C GLY A 405 5.01 21.00 15.53
N ASN A 406 4.17 20.00 15.80
CA ASN A 406 4.61 18.67 16.24
C ASN A 406 4.73 17.73 15.04
N ALA A 407 5.68 16.79 15.09
CA ALA A 407 5.85 15.72 14.13
C ALA A 407 5.77 14.37 14.86
N LEU A 408 5.16 13.37 14.21
CA LEU A 408 4.92 12.04 14.75
C LEU A 408 5.28 10.98 13.72
N LEU A 409 6.04 9.97 14.13
CA LEU A 409 6.04 8.64 13.51
C LEU A 409 5.46 7.65 14.52
N ALA A 410 4.47 6.89 14.11
CA ALA A 410 3.93 5.76 14.86
C ALA A 410 3.94 4.52 13.98
N ASP A 411 4.87 3.61 14.25
CA ASP A 411 4.89 2.25 13.70
C ASP A 411 4.09 1.34 14.63
N VAL A 412 2.81 1.68 14.81
CA VAL A 412 1.87 0.97 15.68
C VAL A 412 0.84 0.29 14.79
N THR A 413 1.00 -1.01 14.64
CA THR A 413 0.25 -1.83 13.69
C THR A 413 -0.24 -3.13 14.34
N ALA A 414 -1.06 -3.90 13.62
CA ALA A 414 -1.41 -5.26 14.04
C ALA A 414 -0.21 -6.19 13.81
N VAL A 415 0.54 -6.49 14.88
CA VAL A 415 1.79 -7.28 14.83
C VAL A 415 1.69 -8.47 15.78
N PRO A 416 2.22 -9.66 15.42
CA PRO A 416 2.35 -10.78 16.33
C PRO A 416 3.05 -10.42 17.65
N ASN A 417 2.48 -10.81 18.78
CA ASN A 417 3.12 -10.60 20.07
C ASN A 417 4.20 -11.65 20.34
N LEU A 418 5.41 -11.34 19.89
CA LEU A 418 6.59 -12.19 20.06
C LEU A 418 7.78 -11.36 20.57
N SER A 419 8.46 -11.87 21.59
CA SER A 419 9.76 -11.36 22.03
C SER A 419 10.90 -11.96 21.21
N ALA A 420 12.06 -11.30 21.21
CA ALA A 420 13.27 -11.83 20.56
C ALA A 420 13.64 -13.22 21.12
N GLN A 421 13.57 -13.39 22.45
CA GLN A 421 13.86 -14.66 23.11
C GLN A 421 12.89 -15.76 22.66
N LYS A 422 11.59 -15.45 22.57
CA LYS A 422 10.58 -16.42 22.14
C LYS A 422 10.79 -16.87 20.69
N ILE A 423 11.16 -15.95 19.79
CA ILE A 423 11.51 -16.28 18.40
C ILE A 423 12.68 -17.26 18.36
N GLN A 424 13.70 -17.08 19.22
CA GLN A 424 14.84 -17.99 19.31
C GLN A 424 14.46 -19.34 19.93
N ASP A 425 13.73 -19.34 21.05
CA ASP A 425 13.32 -20.55 21.78
C ASP A 425 12.37 -21.44 20.97
N CYS A 426 11.67 -20.86 20.00
CA CYS A 426 10.71 -21.52 19.13
C CYS A 426 11.22 -21.68 17.69
N ALA A 427 12.49 -21.36 17.42
CA ALA A 427 13.08 -21.61 16.12
C ALA A 427 13.20 -23.11 15.86
N THR A 428 12.92 -23.49 14.61
CA THR A 428 13.13 -24.84 14.09
C THR A 428 14.44 -24.89 13.28
N PRO A 429 14.94 -26.09 12.90
CA PRO A 429 16.10 -26.20 12.01
C PRO A 429 15.93 -25.46 10.68
N LEU A 430 14.70 -25.28 10.19
CA LEU A 430 14.41 -24.55 8.96
C LEU A 430 14.38 -23.03 9.15
N SER A 431 14.26 -22.53 10.38
CA SER A 431 14.07 -21.10 10.65
C SER A 431 15.24 -20.24 10.15
N ALA A 432 16.46 -20.78 10.15
CA ALA A 432 17.63 -20.10 9.61
C ALA A 432 17.52 -19.75 8.11
N GLN A 433 16.75 -20.54 7.34
CA GLN A 433 16.53 -20.29 5.90
C GLN A 433 15.61 -19.08 5.64
N PHE A 434 14.81 -18.70 6.63
CA PHE A 434 13.86 -17.58 6.57
C PHE A 434 14.30 -16.36 7.39
N ALA A 435 15.47 -16.44 8.05
CA ALA A 435 15.96 -15.39 8.91
C ALA A 435 16.02 -14.03 8.18
N GLY A 436 15.46 -12.99 8.81
CA GLY A 436 15.37 -11.65 8.22
C GLY A 436 14.28 -11.47 7.15
N ARG A 437 13.54 -12.51 6.79
CA ARG A 437 12.47 -12.47 5.77
C ARG A 437 11.10 -12.78 6.37
N VAL A 438 11.00 -13.90 7.10
CA VAL A 438 9.76 -14.38 7.73
C VAL A 438 10.10 -15.11 9.04
N THR A 439 9.28 -14.91 10.07
CA THR A 439 9.40 -15.66 11.32
C THR A 439 8.73 -17.03 11.20
N LEU A 440 9.54 -18.10 11.22
CA LEU A 440 9.09 -19.49 11.30
C LEU A 440 9.19 -19.99 12.75
N LEU A 441 8.11 -20.57 13.27
CA LEU A 441 8.00 -21.07 14.64
C LEU A 441 7.67 -22.57 14.67
N ASP A 442 8.08 -23.24 15.74
CA ASP A 442 7.67 -24.63 16.04
C ASP A 442 6.19 -24.69 16.40
N GLY A 443 5.36 -25.16 15.47
CA GLY A 443 3.92 -25.32 15.66
C GLY A 443 3.54 -26.54 16.51
N SER A 444 4.49 -27.37 16.91
CA SER A 444 4.24 -28.54 17.76
C SER A 444 4.25 -28.26 19.26
N ARG A 445 4.54 -27.02 19.65
CA ARG A 445 4.64 -26.58 21.04
C ARG A 445 3.65 -25.45 21.31
N ALA A 446 2.67 -25.63 22.18
CA ALA A 446 1.73 -24.55 22.49
C ALA A 446 2.43 -23.33 23.14
N ALA A 447 3.58 -23.55 23.77
CA ALA A 447 4.43 -22.47 24.29
C ALA A 447 4.92 -21.50 23.20
N CYS A 448 4.88 -21.89 21.92
CA CYS A 448 5.30 -21.10 20.77
C CYS A 448 4.18 -20.29 20.09
N ASP A 449 2.97 -20.32 20.64
CA ASP A 449 1.89 -19.42 20.24
C ASP A 449 2.23 -17.95 20.54
N TRP A 450 1.57 -17.01 19.86
CA TRP A 450 1.71 -15.58 20.19
C TRP A 450 1.25 -15.28 21.61
N ASP A 451 1.97 -14.42 22.31
CA ASP A 451 1.66 -14.08 23.71
C ASP A 451 0.37 -13.28 23.82
N ILE A 452 -0.51 -13.69 24.74
CA ILE A 452 -1.78 -13.03 24.99
C ILE A 452 -1.65 -12.13 26.22
N VAL A 453 -1.95 -10.85 26.04
CA VAL A 453 -1.98 -9.85 27.11
C VAL A 453 -3.30 -9.09 27.10
N ALA A 454 -3.83 -8.78 28.28
CA ALA A 454 -5.17 -8.22 28.44
C ALA A 454 -5.31 -6.78 27.89
N GLU A 455 -4.21 -6.06 27.69
CA GLU A 455 -4.17 -4.67 27.23
C GLU A 455 -4.39 -4.50 25.72
N THR A 456 -4.49 -5.59 24.96
CA THR A 456 -4.64 -5.54 23.50
C THR A 456 -6.10 -5.74 23.09
N PRO A 457 -6.60 -5.03 22.05
CA PRO A 457 -7.97 -5.19 21.56
C PRO A 457 -8.21 -6.55 20.89
N VAL A 458 -7.15 -7.26 20.51
CA VAL A 458 -7.20 -8.62 19.95
C VAL A 458 -6.09 -9.44 20.56
N ALA A 459 -6.45 -10.62 21.08
CA ALA A 459 -5.51 -11.56 21.68
C ALA A 459 -4.38 -11.94 20.71
N GLY A 460 -3.14 -11.93 21.21
CA GLY A 460 -1.95 -12.29 20.44
C GLY A 460 -1.32 -11.12 19.68
N LEU A 461 -1.87 -9.91 19.73
CA LEU A 461 -1.23 -8.72 19.16
C LEU A 461 -0.22 -8.10 20.13
N LYS A 462 0.86 -7.55 19.59
CA LYS A 462 1.87 -6.83 20.37
C LYS A 462 1.28 -5.50 20.89
N PRO A 463 1.37 -5.21 22.21
CA PRO A 463 0.93 -3.94 22.76
C PRO A 463 1.59 -2.73 22.10
N ALA A 464 0.86 -1.63 21.98
CA ALA A 464 1.41 -0.40 21.40
C ALA A 464 2.59 0.17 22.19
N SER A 465 2.64 -0.05 23.51
CA SER A 465 3.75 0.31 24.41
C SER A 465 5.07 -0.38 24.06
N GLU A 466 5.01 -1.51 23.36
CA GLU A 466 6.16 -2.28 22.89
C GLU A 466 6.48 -2.05 21.40
N GLN A 467 5.75 -1.16 20.72
CA GLN A 467 5.98 -0.76 19.33
C GLN A 467 6.65 0.63 19.27
N ALA A 468 7.01 1.09 18.05
CA ALA A 468 7.76 2.33 17.91
C ALA A 468 6.83 3.56 17.77
N VAL A 469 6.99 4.53 18.67
CA VAL A 469 6.29 5.82 18.62
C VAL A 469 7.27 6.94 18.94
N ILE A 470 7.39 7.89 18.02
CA ILE A 470 8.38 8.97 18.05
C ILE A 470 7.64 10.28 17.81
N ALA A 471 7.56 11.14 18.82
CA ALA A 471 6.97 12.48 18.72
C ALA A 471 8.03 13.55 19.00
N ARG A 472 8.22 14.48 18.05
CA ARG A 472 9.31 15.46 18.10
C ARG A 472 8.88 16.82 17.54
N ARG A 473 9.69 17.86 17.77
CA ARG A 473 9.46 19.23 17.25
C ARG A 473 10.38 19.61 16.09
N ASP A 474 11.38 18.79 15.80
CA ASP A 474 12.27 18.90 14.65
C ASP A 474 11.72 18.14 13.44
N TYR A 475 11.91 16.82 13.31
CA TYR A 475 11.31 16.07 12.20
C TYR A 475 11.14 14.57 12.45
N VAL A 476 10.44 13.86 11.60
CA VAL A 476 10.55 12.41 11.46
C VAL A 476 10.53 12.07 9.98
N ALA A 477 11.27 11.04 9.58
CA ALA A 477 11.34 10.61 8.19
C ALA A 477 11.34 9.08 8.10
N ASN A 478 10.68 8.52 7.11
CA ASN A 478 10.78 7.10 6.81
C ASN A 478 10.77 6.85 5.30
N SER A 479 11.50 5.82 4.89
CA SER A 479 11.57 5.33 3.52
C SER A 479 11.59 3.80 3.46
N ASN A 480 10.73 3.17 4.28
CA ASN A 480 10.46 1.72 4.40
C ASN A 480 11.49 0.88 5.17
N ASP A 481 12.67 1.42 5.46
CA ASP A 481 13.52 0.82 6.49
C ASP A 481 12.85 0.91 7.87
N SER A 482 13.34 0.12 8.82
CA SER A 482 12.77 0.02 10.16
C SER A 482 12.73 1.35 10.93
N TYR A 483 12.00 1.35 12.05
CA TYR A 483 11.86 2.46 12.99
C TYR A 483 13.19 3.06 13.48
N TRP A 484 14.30 2.30 13.42
CA TRP A 484 15.61 2.64 13.97
C TRP A 484 16.09 4.04 13.59
N LEU A 485 16.08 4.38 12.29
CA LEU A 485 16.62 5.63 11.76
C LEU A 485 15.53 6.57 11.23
N THR A 486 14.49 6.73 12.03
CA THR A 486 13.47 7.75 11.76
C THR A 486 14.04 9.18 11.84
N ASN A 487 15.03 9.37 12.73
CA ASN A 487 15.89 10.52 12.77
C ASN A 487 17.31 10.09 13.23
N PRO A 488 18.38 10.38 12.45
CA PRO A 488 19.73 9.92 12.76
C PRO A 488 20.37 10.61 13.98
N ASN A 489 19.87 11.77 14.41
CA ASN A 489 20.34 12.46 15.62
C ASN A 489 19.70 11.91 16.91
N ALA A 490 18.68 11.07 16.77
CA ALA A 490 18.03 10.37 17.87
C ALA A 490 17.55 8.98 17.42
N PRO A 491 18.48 8.03 17.14
CA PRO A 491 18.11 6.68 16.76
C PRO A 491 17.21 6.05 17.83
N TYR A 492 16.17 5.34 17.41
CA TYR A 492 15.26 4.68 18.34
C TYR A 492 15.93 3.48 19.01
N ARG A 493 15.45 3.05 20.18
CA ARG A 493 15.96 1.83 20.85
C ARG A 493 15.63 0.57 20.06
N GLU A 494 16.44 -0.47 20.22
CA GLU A 494 16.14 -1.79 19.66
C GLU A 494 14.85 -2.37 20.25
N LEU A 495 14.02 -2.95 19.37
CA LEU A 495 12.77 -3.66 19.70
C LEU A 495 12.85 -5.12 19.23
N SER A 496 11.77 -5.88 19.43
CA SER A 496 11.68 -7.26 18.92
C SER A 496 11.94 -7.31 17.41
N PRO A 497 12.69 -8.30 16.89
CA PRO A 497 12.97 -8.46 15.46
C PRO A 497 11.72 -8.55 14.58
N ILE A 498 10.56 -8.89 15.14
CA ILE A 498 9.28 -8.88 14.43
C ILE A 498 8.87 -7.48 13.95
N LEU A 499 9.45 -6.41 14.53
CA LEU A 499 9.18 -5.01 14.16
C LEU A 499 10.18 -4.47 13.12
N GLY A 500 11.06 -5.31 12.60
CA GLY A 500 12.10 -4.93 11.64
C GLY A 500 13.50 -4.97 12.25
N ASP A 501 14.49 -4.88 11.37
CA ASP A 501 15.90 -4.98 11.70
C ASP A 501 16.45 -3.74 12.43
N TYR A 502 17.55 -3.93 13.18
CA TYR A 502 18.18 -2.88 13.96
C TYR A 502 19.69 -2.90 13.73
N GLY A 503 20.31 -1.73 13.61
CA GLY A 503 21.77 -1.64 13.48
C GLY A 503 22.32 -2.26 12.19
N THR A 504 21.51 -2.34 11.13
CA THR A 504 21.86 -2.95 9.84
C THR A 504 21.87 -1.91 8.72
N GLN A 505 22.52 -2.22 7.59
CA GLN A 505 22.57 -1.32 6.44
C GLN A 505 21.17 -0.82 6.05
N ARG A 506 21.05 0.49 5.77
CA ARG A 506 19.82 1.09 5.24
C ARG A 506 19.85 1.15 3.72
N SER A 507 18.68 1.08 3.11
CA SER A 507 18.52 1.28 1.66
C SER A 507 19.10 2.62 1.21
N LEU A 508 19.54 2.69 -0.05
CA LEU A 508 20.02 3.96 -0.61
C LEU A 508 18.95 5.06 -0.60
N ARG A 509 17.67 4.70 -0.67
CA ARG A 509 16.56 5.66 -0.59
C ARG A 509 16.39 6.26 0.81
N THR A 510 16.48 5.46 1.87
CA THR A 510 16.51 5.97 3.25
C THR A 510 17.72 6.87 3.49
N ARG A 511 18.92 6.42 3.08
CA ARG A 511 20.14 7.22 3.17
C ARG A 511 20.00 8.54 2.43
N SER A 512 19.43 8.51 1.21
CA SER A 512 19.20 9.73 0.43
C SER A 512 18.23 10.69 1.11
N GLY A 513 17.11 10.19 1.66
CA GLY A 513 16.11 11.04 2.30
C GLY A 513 16.69 11.78 3.50
N LEU A 514 17.42 11.06 4.35
CA LEU A 514 18.07 11.64 5.53
C LEU A 514 19.22 12.59 5.13
N THR A 515 19.98 12.25 4.09
CA THR A 515 21.04 13.12 3.55
C THR A 515 20.48 14.43 3.00
N GLU A 516 19.41 14.39 2.21
CA GLU A 516 18.80 15.58 1.64
C GLU A 516 18.14 16.46 2.71
N ILE A 517 17.49 15.86 3.72
CA ILE A 517 17.00 16.60 4.88
C ILE A 517 18.16 17.29 5.61
N ASN A 518 19.25 16.57 5.90
CA ASN A 518 20.41 17.17 6.55
C ASN A 518 21.02 18.30 5.74
N ARG A 519 21.19 18.14 4.42
CA ARG A 519 21.71 19.19 3.52
C ARG A 519 20.83 20.45 3.56
N ARG A 520 19.52 20.28 3.57
CA ARG A 520 18.57 21.39 3.70
C ARG A 520 18.70 22.11 5.04
N LEU A 521 18.73 21.37 6.14
CA LEU A 521 18.76 21.93 7.49
C LEU A 521 20.12 22.57 7.86
N THR A 522 21.18 22.18 7.16
CA THR A 522 22.54 22.75 7.33
C THR A 522 22.87 23.82 6.30
N GLY A 523 22.01 24.05 5.30
CA GLY A 523 22.28 24.92 4.15
C GLY A 523 23.28 24.35 3.14
N ALA A 524 23.72 23.10 3.29
CA ALA A 524 24.65 22.42 2.40
C ALA A 524 24.05 22.07 1.02
N ASP A 525 22.75 22.28 0.80
CA ASP A 525 22.15 22.20 -0.53
C ASP A 525 22.19 23.51 -1.32
N GLY A 526 22.83 24.55 -0.78
CA GLY A 526 23.04 25.84 -1.45
C GLY A 526 21.88 26.83 -1.32
N ASN A 527 20.80 26.49 -0.59
CA ASN A 527 19.75 27.46 -0.29
C ASN A 527 20.10 28.29 0.95
N PRO A 528 20.00 29.64 0.89
CA PRO A 528 20.31 30.50 2.03
C PRO A 528 19.35 30.36 3.21
N ASN A 529 18.16 29.79 3.03
CA ASN A 529 17.20 29.52 4.11
C ASN A 529 17.27 28.04 4.55
N PRO A 530 17.88 27.72 5.71
CA PRO A 530 18.02 26.36 6.20
C PRO A 530 16.73 25.80 6.85
N LYS A 531 15.56 26.33 6.45
CA LYS A 531 14.25 25.91 6.94
C LYS A 531 13.44 25.24 5.85
N ILE A 532 12.45 24.46 6.25
CA ILE A 532 11.50 23.79 5.38
C ILE A 532 10.26 24.67 5.22
N ASP A 533 9.87 24.88 3.98
CA ASP A 533 8.63 25.51 3.58
C ASP A 533 8.00 24.70 2.44
N GLN A 534 6.86 25.18 1.94
CA GLN A 534 6.12 24.51 0.87
C GLN A 534 6.98 24.28 -0.39
N ASP A 535 7.82 25.25 -0.77
CA ASP A 535 8.53 25.24 -2.05
C ASP A 535 9.84 24.45 -1.99
N SER A 536 10.58 24.56 -0.89
CA SER A 536 11.73 23.72 -0.60
C SER A 536 11.33 22.25 -0.49
N ALA A 537 10.20 21.92 0.15
CA ALA A 537 9.70 20.54 0.23
C ALA A 537 9.35 19.96 -1.16
N LYS A 538 8.65 20.73 -2.01
CA LYS A 538 8.39 20.33 -3.42
C LYS A 538 9.69 20.11 -4.20
N SER A 539 10.64 21.01 -4.01
CA SER A 539 11.94 20.98 -4.71
C SER A 539 12.76 19.76 -4.30
N MET A 540 12.79 19.44 -2.99
CA MET A 540 13.44 18.23 -2.47
C MET A 540 12.78 16.96 -3.03
N GLN A 541 11.45 16.89 -2.97
CA GLN A 541 10.69 15.74 -3.47
C GLN A 541 10.94 15.48 -4.97
N PHE A 542 11.02 16.53 -5.80
CA PHE A 542 11.25 16.42 -7.26
C PHE A 542 12.66 16.79 -7.72
N ALA A 543 13.64 16.70 -6.81
CA ALA A 543 15.06 16.89 -7.13
C ALA A 543 15.60 15.79 -8.05
N ASN A 544 15.00 14.59 -8.00
CA ASN A 544 15.37 13.40 -8.79
C ASN A 544 16.88 13.08 -8.76
N LYS A 545 17.58 13.41 -7.67
CA LYS A 545 19.00 13.10 -7.48
C LYS A 545 19.21 11.60 -7.28
N SER A 546 20.33 11.08 -7.77
CA SER A 546 20.76 9.71 -7.51
C SER A 546 21.88 9.68 -6.48
N LEU A 547 21.60 9.18 -5.27
CA LEU A 547 22.66 8.98 -4.28
C LEU A 547 23.69 7.94 -4.76
N ALA A 548 23.25 6.90 -5.50
CA ALA A 548 24.18 5.95 -6.10
C ALA A 548 25.20 6.67 -7.00
N ALA A 549 24.74 7.57 -7.90
CA ALA A 549 25.64 8.34 -8.76
C ALA A 549 26.54 9.30 -7.98
N GLU A 550 26.02 9.95 -6.94
CA GLU A 550 26.84 10.79 -6.05
C GLU A 550 27.97 9.99 -5.38
N MET A 551 27.73 8.71 -5.07
CA MET A 551 28.69 7.85 -4.38
C MET A 551 29.74 7.18 -5.28
N VAL A 552 29.45 6.95 -6.57
CA VAL A 552 30.31 6.06 -7.38
C VAL A 552 30.73 6.63 -8.73
N LEU A 553 30.08 7.68 -9.23
CA LEU A 553 30.27 8.08 -10.62
C LEU A 553 31.70 8.57 -10.89
N ASP A 554 32.30 9.29 -9.93
CA ASP A 554 33.65 9.82 -10.08
C ASP A 554 34.69 8.68 -10.16
N GLU A 555 34.56 7.64 -9.33
CA GLU A 555 35.40 6.45 -9.40
C GLU A 555 35.20 5.65 -10.70
N VAL A 556 33.96 5.54 -11.17
CA VAL A 556 33.65 4.86 -12.44
C VAL A 556 34.26 5.61 -13.63
N LEU A 557 34.21 6.94 -13.63
CA LEU A 557 34.83 7.78 -14.66
C LEU A 557 36.36 7.68 -14.64
N ALA A 558 36.97 7.57 -13.45
CA ALA A 558 38.40 7.32 -13.33
C ALA A 558 38.79 5.93 -13.87
N LEU A 559 38.01 4.90 -13.53
CA LEU A 559 38.23 3.51 -13.97
C LEU A 559 38.23 3.34 -15.48
N CYS A 560 37.41 4.10 -16.20
CA CYS A 560 37.30 3.97 -17.64
C CYS A 560 38.31 4.81 -18.45
N GLN A 561 39.14 5.62 -17.78
CA GLN A 561 40.20 6.36 -18.48
C GLN A 561 41.13 5.39 -19.22
N GLY A 562 41.43 5.69 -20.50
CA GLY A 562 42.25 4.84 -21.35
C GLY A 562 41.60 3.55 -21.85
N LYS A 563 40.29 3.35 -21.61
CA LYS A 563 39.51 2.23 -22.18
C LYS A 563 38.79 2.70 -23.45
N GLU A 564 39.40 2.45 -24.61
CA GLU A 564 38.87 2.90 -25.91
C GLU A 564 37.44 2.42 -26.17
N ASP A 565 37.12 1.19 -25.76
CA ASP A 565 35.80 0.57 -25.90
C ASP A 565 34.70 1.23 -25.05
N LEU A 566 35.08 2.01 -24.04
CA LEU A 566 34.18 2.71 -23.12
C LEU A 566 34.23 4.24 -23.25
N ALA A 567 35.05 4.79 -24.14
CA ALA A 567 35.27 6.23 -24.25
C ALA A 567 33.97 7.03 -24.44
N ALA A 568 33.08 6.57 -25.34
CA ALA A 568 31.80 7.22 -25.59
C ALA A 568 30.83 7.11 -24.39
N ALA A 569 30.84 5.98 -23.69
CA ALA A 569 30.01 5.79 -22.49
C ALA A 569 30.46 6.71 -21.36
N CYS A 570 31.76 6.87 -21.16
CA CYS A 570 32.30 7.77 -20.16
C CYS A 570 32.14 9.25 -20.49
N ASP A 571 32.21 9.62 -21.76
CA ASP A 571 31.86 10.99 -22.18
C ASP A 571 30.38 11.30 -21.89
N ALA A 572 29.47 10.37 -22.17
CA ALA A 572 28.05 10.53 -21.87
C ALA A 572 27.79 10.64 -20.35
N LEU A 573 28.39 9.74 -19.55
CA LEU A 573 28.27 9.76 -18.09
C LEU A 573 28.94 10.98 -17.45
N GLY A 574 30.08 11.45 -17.99
CA GLY A 574 30.78 12.63 -17.49
C GLY A 574 30.02 13.93 -17.72
N LYS A 575 29.10 13.95 -18.70
CA LYS A 575 28.20 15.08 -18.98
C LYS A 575 26.84 14.97 -18.27
N TRP A 576 26.53 13.82 -17.68
CA TRP A 576 25.26 13.60 -16.98
C TRP A 576 25.21 14.41 -15.68
N ASP A 577 24.04 14.95 -15.37
CA ASP A 577 23.76 15.81 -14.21
C ASP A 577 23.51 15.05 -12.89
N ARG A 578 23.73 13.72 -12.89
CA ARG A 578 23.42 12.80 -11.77
C ARG A 578 21.94 12.78 -11.36
N ARG A 579 21.04 13.20 -12.26
CA ARG A 579 19.61 13.30 -12.01
C ARG A 579 18.77 12.56 -13.04
N PHE A 580 17.53 12.26 -12.65
CA PHE A 580 16.53 11.64 -13.50
C PHE A 580 15.43 12.64 -13.84
N HIS A 581 15.79 13.83 -14.35
CA HIS A 581 14.84 14.76 -14.95
C HIS A 581 14.50 14.30 -16.38
N VAL A 582 13.38 14.76 -16.94
CA VAL A 582 12.97 14.37 -18.30
C VAL A 582 14.00 14.77 -19.38
N ASP A 583 14.81 15.80 -19.11
CA ASP A 583 15.83 16.34 -19.99
C ASP A 583 17.26 15.85 -19.67
N SER A 584 17.46 15.12 -18.56
CA SER A 584 18.75 14.54 -18.19
C SER A 584 19.26 13.58 -19.27
N ARG A 585 20.51 13.76 -19.70
CA ARG A 585 21.18 12.94 -20.73
C ARG A 585 22.21 12.02 -20.09
N GLY A 586 22.23 10.75 -20.50
CA GLY A 586 23.12 9.73 -19.91
C GLY A 586 22.54 9.02 -18.67
N ALA A 587 21.36 9.45 -18.19
CA ALA A 587 20.69 8.87 -17.03
C ALA A 587 20.36 7.38 -17.21
N TYR A 588 19.92 6.98 -18.41
CA TYR A 588 19.59 5.58 -18.69
C TYR A 588 20.82 4.68 -18.73
N LEU A 589 21.96 5.19 -19.22
CA LEU A 589 23.23 4.47 -19.18
C LEU A 589 23.66 4.19 -17.73
N PHE A 590 23.58 5.20 -16.85
CA PHE A 590 23.87 4.99 -15.43
C PHE A 590 22.89 4.04 -14.76
N TRP A 591 21.60 4.17 -15.06
CA TRP A 591 20.55 3.27 -14.56
C TRP A 591 20.85 1.80 -14.92
N ALA A 592 21.20 1.52 -16.18
CA ALA A 592 21.53 0.18 -16.65
C ALA A 592 22.86 -0.33 -16.07
N PHE A 593 23.85 0.54 -15.91
CA PHE A 593 25.11 0.21 -15.21
C PHE A 593 24.83 -0.20 -13.76
N TRP A 594 24.01 0.56 -13.05
CA TRP A 594 23.75 0.32 -11.64
C TRP A 594 23.02 -1.00 -11.41
N GLU A 595 22.05 -1.36 -12.25
CA GLU A 595 21.42 -2.70 -12.20
C GLU A 595 22.46 -3.84 -12.25
N ASN A 596 23.49 -3.70 -13.09
CA ASN A 596 24.57 -4.68 -13.20
C ASN A 596 25.58 -4.61 -12.04
N ALA A 597 25.71 -3.46 -11.38
CA ALA A 597 26.64 -3.24 -10.27
C ALA A 597 26.10 -3.67 -8.89
N ILE A 598 24.77 -3.61 -8.69
CA ILE A 598 24.09 -4.05 -7.46
C ILE A 598 24.50 -5.47 -7.01
N PRO A 599 24.56 -6.52 -7.86
CA PRO A 599 24.92 -7.87 -7.41
C PRO A 599 26.42 -8.07 -7.11
N ILE A 600 27.30 -7.11 -7.44
CA ILE A 600 28.75 -7.26 -7.22
C ILE A 600 29.06 -7.25 -5.72
N ARG A 601 29.53 -8.39 -5.19
CA ARG A 601 29.97 -8.53 -3.80
C ARG A 601 31.32 -7.86 -3.59
N GLY A 602 31.54 -7.30 -2.40
CA GLY A 602 32.82 -6.65 -2.05
C GLY A 602 33.11 -5.35 -2.81
N LYS A 603 32.10 -4.73 -3.44
CA LYS A 603 32.25 -3.47 -4.19
C LYS A 603 32.61 -2.26 -3.32
N TRP A 604 32.41 -2.33 -2.00
CA TRP A 604 32.65 -1.23 -1.08
C TRP A 604 33.97 -1.44 -0.33
N ALA A 605 34.85 -0.44 -0.38
CA ALA A 605 36.08 -0.40 0.39
C ALA A 605 35.79 -0.09 1.87
N VAL A 606 34.80 0.77 2.12
CA VAL A 606 34.30 1.05 3.46
C VAL A 606 33.02 0.23 3.69
N PRO A 607 33.05 -0.78 4.58
CA PRO A 607 31.87 -1.58 4.91
C PRO A 607 30.86 -0.74 5.68
N PHE A 608 29.65 -1.29 5.85
CA PHE A 608 28.65 -0.70 6.72
C PHE A 608 29.15 -0.59 8.18
N ASP A 609 28.88 0.55 8.81
CA ASP A 609 29.13 0.84 10.23
C ASP A 609 27.84 1.39 10.85
N ALA A 610 27.35 0.73 11.90
CA ALA A 610 26.15 1.16 12.61
C ALA A 610 26.29 2.53 13.32
N ASN A 611 27.53 3.01 13.54
CA ASN A 611 27.81 4.34 14.07
C ASN A 611 27.84 5.43 12.98
N ASP A 612 27.94 5.04 11.72
CA ASP A 612 27.85 5.93 10.55
C ASP A 612 26.85 5.35 9.51
N PRO A 613 25.59 5.12 9.88
CA PRO A 613 24.69 4.30 9.08
C PRO A 613 24.13 5.03 7.86
N ILE A 614 24.33 6.35 7.78
CA ILE A 614 23.91 7.17 6.65
C ILE A 614 24.99 7.24 5.57
N ASN A 615 26.27 7.28 5.96
CA ASN A 615 27.37 7.42 5.03
C ASN A 615 28.10 6.10 4.74
N THR A 616 27.65 4.97 5.27
CA THR A 616 28.20 3.64 4.98
C THR A 616 27.13 2.64 4.49
N PRO A 617 27.49 1.64 3.68
CA PRO A 617 28.79 1.46 3.03
C PRO A 617 29.04 2.51 1.94
N ARG A 618 30.31 2.73 1.58
CA ARG A 618 30.75 3.71 0.57
C ARG A 618 32.12 3.35 -0.01
N ASP A 619 32.59 4.21 -0.91
CA ASP A 619 33.89 4.17 -1.58
C ASP A 619 34.05 2.91 -2.44
N LEU A 620 33.93 3.07 -3.76
CA LEU A 620 33.95 1.93 -4.69
C LEU A 620 35.35 1.33 -4.79
N VAL A 621 35.46 -0.01 -4.73
CA VAL A 621 36.72 -0.71 -5.00
C VAL A 621 36.99 -0.66 -6.51
N THR A 622 38.04 0.06 -6.90
CA THR A 622 38.43 0.31 -8.30
C THR A 622 39.63 -0.51 -8.77
N THR A 623 40.14 -1.42 -7.95
CA THR A 623 41.35 -2.21 -8.27
C THR A 623 41.07 -3.70 -8.31
N GLY A 624 41.92 -4.45 -9.02
CA GLY A 624 41.85 -5.90 -9.10
C GLY A 624 40.54 -6.43 -9.69
N GLU A 625 40.16 -7.65 -9.31
CA GLU A 625 39.00 -8.35 -9.86
C GLU A 625 37.68 -7.58 -9.68
N THR A 626 37.52 -6.86 -8.57
CA THR A 626 36.31 -6.06 -8.33
C THR A 626 36.24 -4.87 -9.28
N GLY A 627 37.35 -4.17 -9.52
CA GLY A 627 37.42 -3.10 -10.53
C GLY A 627 37.11 -3.61 -11.94
N ASP A 628 37.61 -4.79 -12.30
CA ASP A 628 37.31 -5.43 -13.58
C ASP A 628 35.82 -5.78 -13.72
N LYS A 629 35.18 -6.27 -12.65
CA LYS A 629 33.72 -6.51 -12.60
C LYS A 629 32.90 -5.24 -12.76
N ILE A 630 33.35 -4.11 -12.19
CA ILE A 630 32.70 -2.80 -12.37
C ILE A 630 32.78 -2.35 -13.84
N LEU A 631 33.94 -2.46 -14.46
CA LEU A 631 34.09 -2.16 -15.89
C LEU A 631 33.23 -3.10 -16.77
N ALA A 632 33.15 -4.39 -16.42
CA ALA A 632 32.27 -5.33 -17.10
C ALA A 632 30.79 -4.97 -16.97
N ALA A 633 30.34 -4.50 -15.80
CA ALA A 633 28.98 -4.00 -15.60
C ALA A 633 28.66 -2.79 -16.50
N LEU A 634 29.60 -1.87 -16.69
CA LEU A 634 29.45 -0.73 -17.61
C LEU A 634 29.41 -1.19 -19.08
N ARG A 635 30.27 -2.13 -19.50
CA ARG A 635 30.19 -2.73 -20.84
C ARG A 635 28.86 -3.40 -21.11
N ALA A 636 28.33 -4.13 -20.13
CA ALA A 636 27.02 -4.76 -20.24
C ALA A 636 25.90 -3.74 -20.39
N ALA A 637 25.99 -2.58 -19.72
CA ALA A 637 25.05 -1.48 -19.90
C ALA A 637 25.13 -0.89 -21.32
N VAL A 638 26.34 -0.65 -21.86
CA VAL A 638 26.55 -0.18 -23.24
C VAL A 638 25.95 -1.17 -24.25
N ALA A 639 26.23 -2.47 -24.11
CA ALA A 639 25.70 -3.51 -24.99
C ALA A 639 24.17 -3.58 -24.95
N ARG A 640 23.58 -3.35 -23.77
CA ARG A 640 22.13 -3.28 -23.61
C ARG A 640 21.52 -2.07 -24.30
N LEU A 641 22.08 -0.88 -24.10
CA LEU A 641 21.57 0.32 -24.76
C LEU A 641 21.62 0.17 -26.29
N ALA A 642 22.69 -0.44 -26.81
CA ALA A 642 22.80 -0.78 -28.23
C ALA A 642 21.71 -1.76 -28.69
N SER A 643 21.42 -2.82 -27.93
CA SER A 643 20.38 -3.80 -28.30
C SER A 643 18.96 -3.25 -28.22
N GLU A 644 18.75 -2.24 -27.37
CA GLU A 644 17.48 -1.53 -27.24
C GLU A 644 17.35 -0.34 -28.20
N ASN A 645 18.37 -0.09 -29.04
CA ASN A 645 18.44 1.05 -29.95
C ASN A 645 18.27 2.41 -29.23
N ILE A 646 18.87 2.53 -28.05
CA ILE A 646 18.87 3.75 -27.22
C ILE A 646 20.29 4.33 -27.21
N GLY A 647 20.42 5.61 -27.54
CA GLY A 647 21.71 6.31 -27.49
C GLY A 647 22.28 6.41 -26.07
N LEU A 648 23.61 6.41 -25.94
CA LEU A 648 24.30 6.48 -24.64
C LEU A 648 23.99 7.78 -23.87
N ASP A 649 23.67 8.86 -24.58
CA ASP A 649 23.31 10.19 -24.07
C ASP A 649 21.82 10.53 -24.29
N ALA A 650 20.98 9.52 -24.53
CA ALA A 650 19.53 9.70 -24.73
C ALA A 650 18.92 10.48 -23.56
N ARG A 651 17.90 11.31 -23.87
CA ARG A 651 17.16 12.04 -22.84
C ARG A 651 16.30 11.05 -22.07
N TRP A 652 16.31 11.15 -20.74
CA TRP A 652 15.53 10.27 -19.89
C TRP A 652 14.03 10.24 -20.25
N GLY A 653 13.45 11.39 -20.58
CA GLY A 653 12.04 11.51 -20.97
C GLY A 653 11.68 10.89 -22.32
N GLU A 654 12.67 10.57 -23.16
CA GLU A 654 12.48 9.78 -24.39
C GLU A 654 12.47 8.28 -24.08
N VAL A 655 13.12 7.87 -22.99
CA VAL A 655 13.26 6.49 -22.53
C VAL A 655 12.12 6.10 -21.59
N GLN A 656 11.91 6.84 -20.50
CA GLN A 656 10.85 6.55 -19.53
C GLN A 656 9.59 7.37 -19.81
N ILE A 657 8.54 6.66 -20.23
CA ILE A 657 7.27 7.27 -20.63
C ILE A 657 6.07 6.57 -19.97
N ALA A 658 4.99 7.32 -19.76
CA ALA A 658 3.68 6.76 -19.46
C ALA A 658 2.74 6.99 -20.64
N MET A 659 2.10 5.92 -21.11
CA MET A 659 1.07 6.02 -22.13
C MET A 659 -0.25 6.49 -21.52
N ARG A 660 -0.88 7.49 -22.14
CA ARG A 660 -2.27 7.87 -21.89
C ARG A 660 -3.03 7.86 -23.21
N GLY A 661 -3.66 6.72 -23.49
CA GLY A 661 -4.21 6.44 -24.80
C GLY A 661 -3.06 6.35 -25.79
N GLN A 662 -3.05 7.22 -26.80
CA GLN A 662 -1.96 7.32 -27.77
C GLN A 662 -0.88 8.34 -27.37
N GLU A 663 -1.13 9.16 -26.34
CA GLU A 663 -0.18 10.17 -25.87
C GLU A 663 0.99 9.52 -25.12
N ARG A 664 2.22 9.88 -25.51
CA ARG A 664 3.46 9.52 -24.81
C ARG A 664 3.83 10.67 -23.88
N ILE A 665 3.73 10.47 -22.57
CA ILE A 665 4.08 11.48 -21.57
C ILE A 665 5.42 11.09 -20.93
N ALA A 666 6.44 11.94 -21.03
CA ALA A 666 7.75 11.73 -20.39
C ALA A 666 7.62 11.72 -18.86
N ILE A 667 8.24 10.77 -18.16
CA ILE A 667 8.16 10.67 -16.70
C ILE A 667 9.53 10.79 -16.06
N HIS A 668 9.69 11.74 -15.15
CA HIS A 668 10.90 11.91 -14.33
C HIS A 668 10.90 11.01 -13.08
N GLY A 669 12.05 10.91 -12.43
CA GLY A 669 12.29 9.96 -11.33
C GLY A 669 12.73 8.59 -11.84
N ALA A 670 13.24 7.76 -10.95
CA ALA A 670 13.77 6.43 -11.26
C ALA A 670 13.72 5.51 -10.03
N ASP A 671 14.29 4.31 -10.14
CA ASP A 671 14.17 3.27 -9.12
C ASP A 671 14.79 3.65 -7.76
N GLY A 672 14.24 3.11 -6.67
CA GLY A 672 14.69 3.39 -5.31
C GLY A 672 16.10 2.87 -5.01
N SER A 673 16.54 1.82 -5.71
CA SER A 673 17.91 1.27 -5.60
C SER A 673 18.99 2.25 -6.06
N LEU A 674 18.63 3.32 -6.77
CA LEU A 674 19.53 4.42 -7.15
C LEU A 674 19.60 5.52 -6.10
N GLY A 675 18.87 5.38 -4.99
CA GLY A 675 18.65 6.41 -3.98
C GLY A 675 17.76 7.55 -4.45
N VAL A 676 16.96 7.37 -5.50
CA VAL A 676 16.06 8.41 -6.01
C VAL A 676 14.80 8.48 -5.15
N LEU A 677 14.53 9.67 -4.58
CA LEU A 677 13.38 9.88 -3.69
C LEU A 677 12.04 9.89 -4.45
N ASN A 678 11.99 10.54 -5.61
CA ASN A 678 10.84 10.42 -6.50
C ASN A 678 10.87 9.08 -7.25
N MET A 679 10.55 8.02 -6.52
CA MET A 679 10.78 6.66 -6.97
C MET A 679 9.82 6.25 -8.08
N GLN A 680 10.34 5.62 -9.12
CA GLN A 680 9.60 4.95 -10.17
C GLN A 680 10.17 3.55 -10.37
N ARG A 681 9.34 2.52 -10.20
CA ARG A 681 9.63 1.18 -10.69
C ARG A 681 9.00 1.03 -12.06
N SER A 682 9.86 0.86 -13.04
CA SER A 682 9.47 0.77 -14.44
C SER A 682 9.77 -0.61 -15.02
N VAL A 683 8.91 -1.08 -15.90
CA VAL A 683 9.18 -2.28 -16.70
C VAL A 683 9.70 -1.88 -18.08
N ARG A 684 10.50 -2.75 -18.68
CA ARG A 684 11.02 -2.56 -20.04
C ARG A 684 9.88 -2.71 -21.05
N ILE A 685 9.85 -1.80 -22.01
CA ILE A 685 8.97 -1.84 -23.18
C ILE A 685 9.85 -1.70 -24.44
N PRO A 686 9.35 -2.01 -25.64
CA PRO A 686 10.11 -1.75 -26.86
C PRO A 686 10.62 -0.30 -26.89
N ASN A 687 11.94 -0.14 -26.98
CA ASN A 687 12.65 1.14 -27.00
C ASN A 687 12.45 2.03 -25.76
N GLY A 688 12.27 1.47 -24.56
CA GLY A 688 12.26 2.27 -23.34
C GLY A 688 11.71 1.59 -22.08
N LEU A 689 11.19 2.42 -21.18
CA LEU A 689 10.65 2.06 -19.87
C LEU A 689 9.24 2.64 -19.68
N THR A 690 8.37 1.93 -18.97
CA THR A 690 7.11 2.48 -18.46
C THR A 690 6.98 2.28 -16.95
N PRO A 691 6.66 3.34 -16.17
CA PRO A 691 6.34 3.19 -14.77
C PRO A 691 5.11 2.29 -14.58
N VAL A 692 5.23 1.30 -13.68
CA VAL A 692 4.12 0.43 -13.26
C VAL A 692 3.80 0.58 -11.78
N HIS A 693 4.75 1.11 -11.01
CA HIS A 693 4.67 1.36 -9.58
C HIS A 693 5.61 2.53 -9.27
N GLY A 694 5.37 3.29 -8.21
CA GLY A 694 6.18 4.48 -7.92
C GLY A 694 5.36 5.58 -7.29
N SER A 695 5.90 6.80 -7.26
CA SER A 695 5.18 8.00 -6.83
C SER A 695 3.78 8.02 -7.41
N SER A 696 2.80 8.04 -6.51
CA SER A 696 1.39 7.83 -6.82
C SER A 696 0.58 9.08 -6.43
N TYR A 697 -0.08 9.08 -5.27
CA TYR A 697 -0.55 10.29 -4.62
C TYR A 697 0.61 10.95 -3.87
N ILE A 698 0.89 12.20 -4.17
CA ILE A 698 1.97 12.97 -3.54
C ILE A 698 1.34 14.22 -2.93
N GLN A 699 1.63 14.50 -1.67
CA GLN A 699 1.12 15.68 -0.98
C GLN A 699 2.22 16.42 -0.22
N ILE A 700 2.18 17.75 -0.30
CA ILE A 700 2.96 18.68 0.50
C ILE A 700 1.95 19.53 1.25
N ILE A 701 1.84 19.33 2.56
CA ILE A 701 0.83 19.99 3.39
C ILE A 701 1.54 20.81 4.46
N SER A 702 1.29 22.11 4.49
CA SER A 702 1.64 22.97 5.62
C SER A 702 0.37 23.65 6.16
N PHE A 703 0.52 24.51 7.16
CA PHE A 703 -0.59 25.25 7.75
C PHE A 703 -0.27 26.74 7.81
N ASP A 704 -1.31 27.56 7.73
CA ASP A 704 -1.28 28.97 8.08
C ASP A 704 -2.35 29.29 9.14
N GLU A 705 -2.66 30.58 9.32
CA GLU A 705 -3.70 31.03 10.25
C GLU A 705 -5.11 30.62 9.80
N ASN A 706 -5.33 30.46 8.50
CA ASN A 706 -6.62 30.16 7.88
C ASN A 706 -6.88 28.67 7.69
N GLY A 707 -5.85 27.83 7.74
CA GLY A 707 -5.98 26.38 7.68
C GLY A 707 -4.84 25.71 6.91
N PRO A 708 -5.10 24.57 6.23
CA PRO A 708 -4.08 23.84 5.51
C PRO A 708 -3.74 24.50 4.17
N ILE A 709 -2.45 24.57 3.86
CA ILE A 709 -1.93 24.88 2.52
C ILE A 709 -1.51 23.55 1.91
N ALA A 710 -2.33 23.06 0.97
CA ALA A 710 -2.19 21.72 0.43
C ALA A 710 -1.88 21.75 -1.06
N ASP A 711 -0.70 21.24 -1.42
CA ASP A 711 -0.34 20.99 -2.82
C ASP A 711 -0.20 19.49 -3.03
N ALA A 712 -0.85 18.94 -4.05
CA ALA A 712 -0.80 17.52 -4.33
C ALA A 712 -0.81 17.19 -5.82
N ILE A 713 -0.39 15.98 -6.14
CA ILE A 713 -0.44 15.40 -7.50
C ILE A 713 -0.82 13.93 -7.38
N LEU A 714 -1.74 13.46 -8.23
CA LEU A 714 -1.98 12.05 -8.49
C LEU A 714 -1.32 11.69 -9.83
N SER A 715 -0.15 11.06 -9.79
CA SER A 715 0.72 10.87 -10.96
C SER A 715 0.02 10.19 -12.15
N TYR A 716 -0.96 9.33 -11.88
CA TYR A 716 -1.72 8.61 -12.89
C TYR A 716 -3.14 9.13 -13.16
N SER A 717 -3.46 10.32 -12.64
CA SER A 717 -4.76 10.99 -12.81
C SER A 717 -5.94 10.27 -12.16
N GLN A 718 -7.06 10.99 -12.06
CA GLN A 718 -8.22 10.64 -11.23
C GLN A 718 -9.05 9.46 -11.79
N SER A 719 -9.13 9.35 -13.12
CA SER A 719 -9.98 8.37 -13.80
C SER A 719 -9.14 7.32 -14.54
N THR A 720 -9.66 6.09 -14.56
CA THR A 720 -9.13 4.98 -15.37
C THR A 720 -9.78 4.91 -16.76
N ASN A 721 -10.86 5.65 -17.00
CA ASN A 721 -11.58 5.64 -18.26
C ASN A 721 -10.86 6.51 -19.30
N PRO A 722 -10.36 5.95 -20.43
CA PRO A 722 -9.67 6.73 -21.46
C PRO A 722 -10.51 7.85 -22.08
N ALA A 723 -11.84 7.77 -21.99
CA ALA A 723 -12.75 8.83 -22.46
C ALA A 723 -12.94 9.97 -21.45
N SER A 724 -12.42 9.84 -20.22
CA SER A 724 -12.52 10.88 -19.19
C SER A 724 -11.54 12.02 -19.46
N PRO A 725 -11.92 13.29 -19.28
CA PRO A 725 -10.97 14.41 -19.31
C PRO A 725 -9.90 14.31 -18.21
N TYR A 726 -10.15 13.51 -17.17
CA TYR A 726 -9.28 13.32 -16.01
C TYR A 726 -8.44 12.03 -16.07
N TYR A 727 -8.21 11.51 -17.28
CA TYR A 727 -7.46 10.28 -17.52
C TYR A 727 -5.94 10.48 -17.59
N GLY A 728 -5.48 11.63 -18.07
CA GLY A 728 -4.05 11.93 -18.26
C GLY A 728 -3.63 13.35 -17.89
N ASP A 729 -4.54 14.16 -17.36
CA ASP A 729 -4.32 15.56 -17.04
C ASP A 729 -3.33 15.76 -15.88
N GLN A 730 -3.49 15.02 -14.78
CA GLN A 730 -2.48 15.08 -13.71
C GLN A 730 -1.20 14.37 -14.08
N THR A 731 -1.22 13.40 -14.98
CA THR A 731 0.01 12.77 -15.50
C THR A 731 0.87 13.77 -16.28
N ARG A 732 0.25 14.68 -17.06
CA ARG A 732 0.96 15.82 -17.66
C ARG A 732 1.49 16.80 -16.61
N ASN A 733 0.70 17.10 -15.59
CA ASN A 733 1.15 17.98 -14.51
C ASN A 733 2.32 17.37 -13.74
N TYR A 734 2.26 16.07 -13.45
CA TYR A 734 3.35 15.32 -12.84
C TYR A 734 4.62 15.39 -13.71
N SER A 735 4.53 15.08 -15.00
CA SER A 735 5.63 15.21 -15.96
C SER A 735 6.31 16.58 -15.92
N ASN A 736 5.51 17.64 -15.86
CA ASN A 736 5.97 19.03 -15.83
C ASN A 736 6.29 19.55 -14.41
N LYS A 737 6.20 18.72 -13.36
CA LYS A 737 6.35 19.11 -11.95
C LYS A 737 5.39 20.25 -11.52
N HIS A 738 4.22 20.35 -12.16
CA HIS A 738 3.18 21.30 -11.85
C HIS A 738 2.27 20.76 -10.74
N TRP A 739 2.34 21.37 -9.56
CA TRP A 739 1.53 20.98 -8.41
C TRP A 739 0.11 21.52 -8.49
N ASN A 740 -0.88 20.73 -8.03
CA ASN A 740 -2.25 21.20 -7.88
C ASN A 740 -2.49 21.72 -6.46
N ARG A 741 -2.84 23.00 -6.33
CA ARG A 741 -3.30 23.59 -5.07
C ARG A 741 -4.70 23.07 -4.75
N LEU A 742 -4.82 22.25 -3.72
CA LEU A 742 -6.10 21.65 -3.35
C LEU A 742 -7.02 22.67 -2.67
N PRO A 743 -8.24 22.92 -3.20
CA PRO A 743 -9.19 23.82 -2.58
C PRO A 743 -9.85 23.16 -1.36
N PHE A 744 -9.58 23.69 -0.16
CA PHE A 744 -10.13 23.13 1.09
C PHE A 744 -11.35 23.89 1.60
N THR A 745 -11.29 25.23 1.71
CA THR A 745 -12.42 26.00 2.25
C THR A 745 -13.61 26.05 1.29
N PRO A 746 -14.85 26.24 1.78
CA PRO A 746 -16.03 26.36 0.91
C PRO A 746 -15.88 27.41 -0.19
N GLN A 747 -15.23 28.54 0.10
CA GLN A 747 -14.97 29.59 -0.87
C GLN A 747 -13.93 29.17 -1.92
N ALA A 748 -12.86 28.47 -1.51
CA ALA A 748 -11.87 27.94 -2.45
C ALA A 748 -12.49 26.88 -3.37
N ILE A 749 -13.33 26.00 -2.82
CA ILE A 749 -14.05 24.97 -3.58
C ILE A 749 -14.99 25.63 -4.61
N ALA A 750 -15.76 26.64 -4.20
CA ALA A 750 -16.66 27.36 -5.11
C ALA A 750 -15.91 28.03 -6.27
N ARG A 751 -14.74 28.62 -6.01
CA ARG A 751 -13.89 29.24 -7.04
C ARG A 751 -13.26 28.21 -7.99
N ALA A 752 -12.91 27.04 -7.48
CA ALA A 752 -12.26 25.98 -8.24
C ALA A 752 -13.25 24.99 -8.88
N THR A 753 -14.56 25.20 -8.72
CA THR A 753 -15.60 24.28 -9.19
C THR A 753 -15.56 24.13 -10.71
N VAL A 754 -15.58 22.89 -11.18
CA VAL A 754 -15.70 22.54 -12.60
C VAL A 754 -16.97 21.74 -12.84
N GLY A 755 -17.69 22.10 -13.90
CA GLY A 755 -18.98 21.49 -14.21
C GLY A 755 -20.08 21.85 -13.20
N ARG A 756 -21.24 21.20 -13.33
CA ARG A 756 -22.39 21.42 -12.45
C ARG A 756 -22.31 20.49 -11.23
N PRO A 757 -22.49 21.00 -9.99
CA PRO A 757 -22.61 20.14 -8.82
C PRO A 757 -23.73 19.12 -8.96
N ILE A 758 -23.45 17.88 -8.55
CA ILE A 758 -24.39 16.76 -8.62
C ILE A 758 -25.06 16.62 -7.25
N ARG A 759 -26.38 16.48 -7.24
CA ARG A 759 -27.14 16.16 -6.03
C ARG A 759 -27.87 14.85 -6.24
N ILE A 760 -27.53 13.86 -5.42
CA ILE A 760 -28.15 12.53 -5.45
C ILE A 760 -28.99 12.34 -4.19
N ARG A 761 -30.18 11.76 -4.33
CA ARG A 761 -31.08 11.43 -3.23
C ARG A 761 -31.97 10.24 -3.59
N GLU A 762 -32.20 9.35 -2.64
CA GLU A 762 -33.20 8.26 -2.73
C GLU A 762 -33.77 7.87 -1.37
#